data_AF-A0A9P5NVS0-F1
#
_entry.id   AF-A0A9P5NVS0-F1
#
_cell.length_a   1.000
_cell.length_b   1.000
_cell.length_c   1.000
_cell.angle_alpha   90.00
_cell.angle_beta   90.00
_cell.angle_gamma   90.00
#
_symmetry.space_group_name_H-M   'P 1'
#
loop_
_entity.id
_entity.type
_entity.pdbx_description
1 polymer ?
#
loop_
_entity_poly.entity_id
_entity_poly.type
_entity_poly.pdbx_seq_one_letter_code
_entity_poly.pdbx_strand_id
1 'polypeptide(L)'
;MSIHVTAAESTIPGQVAAAVPTAKKPSTGKKPLAARKPFGDKMTGKTSSGSKTSKCKAGDDPSQSTRKKQKEDEDNLEDQASEIAELIGPLIEELEGIIRTFVEYKDEPWYKDLVLRSQLIPMLPLTVTHRLELVDRPELKAFRFSSADTFTFSPDKDVPDGYEYSYNMLLIKFRDLDRHRRIAISSSFQPPAPSTYCLYPTYKLWQLRYPQAAVRDGCATDFPLPLELFHHAFRVFTYWATWPLPLLGSSTPDKRKGLNINLEDRIRVFQAVNELLQVMPCFFSAHDDRLRAFRLAFQNCFRVDEGSDYQWVLSEPADQGTSQGSVKYRVDAVYRHKRSLVPIIFLEVKLEEGIGGNAFWQNHHLYQAYVEKNPTAHFNGAPPMFFVQLAGTKLGIAGGFCDAIDKPPVALQLGSTVNLQEDRIGYNLTEGIKYIWALTQAIQSIPIGDRIEVTDVLFPGVVYLTKYHYQGDHIPEPLRTRLREEESIVKIIYSGLLMERYGLDVHAYLAQHDMAPNYYLCHHNNFKDIPGPPLEVYYFMEYLRPPPPPPLNTSSQGWLFLYDLEQKYPEVASSSKDQIMSALLQILDVLKEKGYVHGDLRMNNLMVHIEISTLADGSLICKILSRLGSNLPYIKVIDFDWAGLAGEVNYPPHRNIAVSWPGQAGFPIMRSHDQKW
;
A
#
# COMPACT_ATOMS: atom_id res chain seq x y z
N MET A 1 -56.39 -8.23 15.31
CA MET A 1 -56.32 -7.70 16.68
C MET A 1 -55.55 -6.40 16.63
N SER A 2 -56.26 -5.28 16.73
CA SER A 2 -55.69 -3.93 16.71
C SER A 2 -55.26 -3.56 18.12
N ILE A 3 -54.03 -3.07 18.29
CA ILE A 3 -53.59 -2.45 19.53
C ILE A 3 -52.96 -1.09 19.20
N HIS A 4 -53.64 -0.06 19.70
CA HIS A 4 -53.19 1.32 19.80
C HIS A 4 -51.98 1.43 20.75
N VAL A 5 -51.05 2.33 20.43
CA VAL A 5 -50.13 2.90 21.43
C VAL A 5 -50.25 4.41 21.39
N THR A 6 -50.63 4.95 22.54
CA THR A 6 -50.83 6.35 22.91
C THR A 6 -49.50 7.09 23.12
N ALA A 7 -49.47 8.33 22.67
CA ALA A 7 -48.45 9.32 22.97
C ALA A 7 -48.50 9.77 24.44
N ALA A 8 -47.33 10.03 25.02
CA ALA A 8 -47.19 10.75 26.28
C ALA A 8 -46.24 11.93 26.07
N GLU A 9 -46.78 13.13 26.25
CA GLU A 9 -46.06 14.40 26.38
C GLU A 9 -45.40 14.49 27.75
N SER A 10 -44.19 15.03 27.83
CA SER A 10 -43.67 15.64 29.06
C SER A 10 -43.00 16.99 28.77
N THR A 11 -43.66 18.05 29.23
CA THR A 11 -43.05 19.30 29.71
C THR A 11 -42.32 19.01 31.03
N ILE A 12 -41.28 19.71 31.53
CA ILE A 12 -41.09 21.15 31.81
C ILE A 12 -39.54 21.41 32.08
N PRO A 13 -39.05 22.52 32.68
CA PRO A 13 -38.33 23.67 32.08
C PRO A 13 -36.84 23.81 32.48
N GLY A 14 -36.14 24.82 31.95
CA GLY A 14 -34.95 25.35 32.62
C GLY A 14 -34.07 26.29 31.79
N GLN A 15 -34.42 27.57 31.75
CA GLN A 15 -33.50 28.65 31.36
C GLN A 15 -32.42 28.85 32.45
N VAL A 16 -31.14 28.90 32.07
CA VAL A 16 -30.09 29.60 32.84
C VAL A 16 -29.18 30.36 31.88
N ALA A 17 -28.83 31.56 32.32
CA ALA A 17 -28.27 32.70 31.62
C ALA A 17 -26.89 32.50 30.97
N ALA A 18 -26.72 33.21 29.85
CA ALA A 18 -25.46 33.46 29.18
C ALA A 18 -24.55 34.37 30.02
N ALA A 19 -23.30 33.94 30.22
CA ALA A 19 -22.24 34.77 30.76
C ALA A 19 -21.36 35.31 29.62
N VAL A 20 -21.34 36.64 29.51
CA VAL A 20 -20.53 37.44 28.60
C VAL A 20 -19.08 37.53 29.12
N PRO A 21 -18.05 37.25 28.31
CA PRO A 21 -16.69 37.62 28.66
C PRO A 21 -16.41 39.08 28.28
N THR A 22 -16.12 39.87 29.32
CA THR A 22 -15.71 41.27 29.26
C THR A 22 -14.40 41.48 28.51
N ALA A 23 -14.41 42.48 27.63
CA ALA A 23 -13.27 43.03 26.91
C ALA A 23 -12.16 43.54 27.86
N LYS A 24 -10.91 43.12 27.62
CA LYS A 24 -9.71 43.75 28.19
C LYS A 24 -9.21 44.84 27.24
N LYS A 25 -9.15 46.06 27.76
CA LYS A 25 -8.53 47.25 27.14
C LYS A 25 -7.02 47.04 26.88
N PRO A 26 -6.46 47.69 25.85
CA PRO A 26 -5.04 47.66 25.56
C PRO A 26 -4.26 48.63 26.47
N SER A 27 -3.18 48.15 27.08
CA SER A 27 -2.23 48.99 27.82
C SER A 27 -1.22 49.61 26.86
N THR A 28 -1.29 50.92 26.72
CA THR A 28 -0.29 51.76 26.05
C THR A 28 0.98 51.86 26.89
N GLY A 29 2.10 51.36 26.36
CA GLY A 29 3.44 51.53 26.94
C GLY A 29 4.44 52.00 25.88
N LYS A 30 4.49 53.32 25.64
CA LYS A 30 5.59 53.97 24.91
C LYS A 30 6.75 54.20 25.87
N LYS A 31 7.96 53.75 25.52
CA LYS A 31 9.22 54.44 25.88
C LYS A 31 10.24 54.32 24.73
N PRO A 32 11.08 55.35 24.52
CA PRO A 32 11.85 55.54 23.30
C PRO A 32 13.22 54.87 23.39
N LEU A 33 13.71 54.33 22.27
CA LEU A 33 15.09 53.90 22.14
C LEU A 33 15.84 54.83 21.18
N ALA A 34 17.02 55.20 21.66
CA ALA A 34 17.82 56.32 21.24
C ALA A 34 18.51 56.11 19.90
N ALA A 35 18.76 57.24 19.25
CA ALA A 35 19.61 57.40 18.09
C ALA A 35 21.03 56.83 18.31
N ARG A 36 21.54 56.09 17.32
CA ARG A 36 22.98 55.92 17.10
C ARG A 36 23.34 56.44 15.70
N LYS A 37 24.32 57.35 15.72
CA LYS A 37 24.95 58.04 14.58
C LYS A 37 25.84 57.10 13.75
N PRO A 38 26.21 57.52 12.51
CA PRO A 38 26.94 56.71 11.55
C PRO A 38 28.46 56.74 11.83
N PHE A 39 29.15 55.66 11.46
CA PHE A 39 30.60 55.65 11.32
C PHE A 39 30.96 55.53 9.84
N GLY A 40 31.73 56.50 9.36
CA GLY A 40 32.31 56.52 8.03
C GLY A 40 33.80 56.18 8.02
N ASP A 41 34.25 55.92 6.80
CA ASP A 41 35.56 56.13 6.18
C ASP A 41 36.83 55.36 6.60
N LYS A 42 37.30 54.60 5.60
CA LYS A 42 38.65 54.55 5.00
C LYS A 42 39.85 54.17 5.88
N MET A 43 40.54 53.11 5.45
CA MET A 43 41.98 53.19 5.17
C MET A 43 42.42 52.28 4.01
N THR A 44 43.35 52.85 3.27
CA THR A 44 44.10 52.41 2.09
C THR A 44 45.19 51.37 2.39
N GLY A 45 45.50 50.47 1.45
CA GLY A 45 46.67 49.58 1.55
C GLY A 45 47.13 49.01 0.20
N LYS A 46 48.35 49.37 -0.20
CA LYS A 46 49.02 49.19 -1.49
C LYS A 46 49.26 47.74 -1.97
N THR A 47 49.22 47.63 -3.29
CA THR A 47 49.93 46.75 -4.25
C THR A 47 51.21 46.03 -3.78
N SER A 48 51.36 44.77 -4.18
CA SER A 48 52.60 44.24 -4.75
C SER A 48 52.35 43.16 -5.80
N SER A 49 53.07 43.29 -6.92
CA SER A 49 53.06 42.48 -8.13
C SER A 49 54.04 41.31 -8.02
N GLY A 50 53.64 40.12 -8.48
CA GLY A 50 54.52 38.96 -8.61
C GLY A 50 54.08 38.03 -9.74
N SER A 51 54.46 38.36 -10.97
CA SER A 51 54.29 37.51 -12.17
C SER A 51 55.28 36.34 -12.13
N LYS A 52 54.77 35.10 -12.11
CA LYS A 52 55.52 33.89 -12.48
C LYS A 52 54.81 33.19 -13.63
N THR A 53 55.45 33.24 -14.79
CA THR A 53 55.15 32.46 -16.00
C THR A 53 55.39 30.97 -15.76
N SER A 54 54.36 30.13 -15.87
CA SER A 54 54.50 28.67 -15.97
C SER A 54 54.41 28.21 -17.42
N LYS A 55 55.48 27.55 -17.89
CA LYS A 55 55.57 26.88 -19.20
C LYS A 55 54.57 25.73 -19.27
N CYS A 56 53.72 25.73 -20.30
CA CYS A 56 52.94 24.56 -20.71
C CYS A 56 53.87 23.49 -21.29
N LYS A 57 53.82 22.26 -20.74
CA LYS A 57 54.36 21.05 -21.38
C LYS A 57 53.24 20.37 -22.18
N ALA A 58 53.62 19.85 -23.34
CA ALA A 58 52.78 19.13 -24.29
C ALA A 58 52.26 17.81 -23.70
N GLY A 59 51.12 17.37 -24.25
CA GLY A 59 50.18 16.43 -23.63
C GLY A 59 50.61 14.98 -23.59
N ASP A 60 50.18 14.34 -22.50
CA ASP A 60 50.13 12.88 -22.38
C ASP A 60 48.81 12.37 -22.98
N ASP A 61 48.94 11.33 -23.79
CA ASP A 61 47.85 10.66 -24.50
C ASP A 61 46.90 9.96 -23.48
N PRO A 62 45.63 10.38 -23.38
CA PRO A 62 44.67 9.85 -22.40
C PRO A 62 44.36 8.36 -22.56
N SER A 63 44.80 7.73 -23.66
CA SER A 63 44.64 6.29 -23.90
C SER A 63 45.55 5.40 -23.05
N GLN A 64 46.68 5.90 -22.53
CA GLN A 64 47.60 5.11 -21.71
C GLN A 64 47.19 5.04 -20.23
N SER A 65 46.58 6.12 -19.71
CA SER A 65 46.07 6.16 -18.33
C SER A 65 44.88 5.22 -18.11
N THR A 66 44.04 5.02 -19.13
CA THR A 66 42.85 4.14 -19.05
C THR A 66 43.22 2.66 -19.07
N ARG A 67 44.22 2.26 -19.88
CA ARG A 67 44.69 0.86 -19.93
C ARG A 67 45.41 0.41 -18.66
N LYS A 68 46.19 1.30 -18.03
CA LYS A 68 46.88 0.98 -16.78
C LYS A 68 45.89 0.77 -15.63
N LYS A 69 44.84 1.59 -15.57
CA LYS A 69 43.79 1.48 -14.56
C LYS A 69 42.94 0.21 -14.74
N GLN A 70 42.59 -0.15 -15.98
CA GLN A 70 41.88 -1.40 -16.27
C GLN A 70 42.66 -2.64 -15.82
N LYS A 71 43.98 -2.65 -16.04
CA LYS A 71 44.81 -3.78 -15.61
C LYS A 71 44.97 -3.87 -14.09
N GLU A 72 45.13 -2.72 -13.41
CA GLU A 72 45.15 -2.68 -11.94
C GLU A 72 43.79 -3.08 -11.31
N ASP A 73 42.67 -2.80 -11.99
CA ASP A 73 41.33 -3.22 -11.56
C ASP A 73 41.09 -4.73 -11.82
N GLU A 74 41.66 -5.31 -12.89
CA GLU A 74 41.60 -6.75 -13.19
C GLU A 74 42.46 -7.59 -12.23
N ASP A 75 43.71 -7.19 -11.99
CA ASP A 75 44.61 -7.89 -11.05
C ASP A 75 44.04 -7.87 -9.61
N ASN A 76 43.35 -6.79 -9.23
CA ASN A 76 42.68 -6.66 -7.93
C ASN A 76 41.40 -7.51 -7.81
N LEU A 77 40.76 -7.89 -8.93
CA LEU A 77 39.62 -8.80 -8.93
C LEU A 77 40.05 -10.27 -8.75
N GLU A 78 41.20 -10.65 -9.28
CA GLU A 78 41.72 -12.02 -9.21
C GLU A 78 42.24 -12.36 -7.81
N ASP A 79 42.99 -11.45 -7.17
CA ASP A 79 43.42 -11.59 -5.78
C ASP A 79 42.22 -11.64 -4.81
N GLN A 80 41.17 -10.84 -5.07
CA GLN A 80 39.93 -10.87 -4.28
C GLN A 80 39.16 -12.18 -4.46
N ALA A 81 39.17 -12.79 -5.65
CA ALA A 81 38.51 -14.07 -5.89
C ALA A 81 39.18 -15.22 -5.13
N SER A 82 40.51 -15.21 -5.02
CA SER A 82 41.27 -16.21 -4.25
C SER A 82 40.99 -16.11 -2.75
N GLU A 83 40.94 -14.90 -2.20
CA GLU A 83 40.65 -14.68 -0.76
C GLU A 83 39.19 -15.04 -0.40
N ILE A 84 38.25 -14.83 -1.33
CA ILE A 84 36.84 -15.26 -1.20
C ILE A 84 36.74 -16.79 -1.15
N ALA A 85 37.49 -17.50 -2.00
CA ALA A 85 37.49 -18.96 -2.05
C ALA A 85 37.99 -19.58 -0.73
N GLU A 86 39.01 -19.00 -0.09
CA GLU A 86 39.51 -19.45 1.21
C GLU A 86 38.51 -19.23 2.36
N LEU A 87 37.68 -18.18 2.27
CA LEU A 87 36.73 -17.81 3.34
C LEU A 87 35.40 -18.55 3.27
N ILE A 88 34.86 -18.76 2.06
CA ILE A 88 33.55 -19.40 1.84
C ILE A 88 33.70 -20.91 1.70
N GLY A 89 34.86 -21.40 1.26
CA GLY A 89 35.16 -22.82 1.09
C GLY A 89 34.71 -23.70 2.26
N PRO A 90 35.10 -23.41 3.52
CA PRO A 90 34.71 -24.22 4.68
C PRO A 90 33.18 -24.31 4.90
N LEU A 91 32.43 -23.24 4.63
CA LEU A 91 30.97 -23.22 4.77
C LEU A 91 30.29 -24.04 3.68
N ILE A 92 30.80 -23.99 2.45
CA ILE A 92 30.32 -24.82 1.35
C ILE A 92 30.60 -26.30 1.67
N GLU A 93 31.82 -26.62 2.13
CA GLU A 93 32.20 -27.98 2.52
C GLU A 93 31.30 -28.53 3.64
N GLU A 94 30.96 -27.71 4.63
CA GLU A 94 30.06 -28.08 5.72
C GLU A 94 28.61 -28.31 5.24
N LEU A 95 28.07 -27.43 4.40
CA LEU A 95 26.74 -27.59 3.81
C LEU A 95 26.67 -28.83 2.91
N GLU A 96 27.70 -29.07 2.09
CA GLU A 96 27.82 -30.29 1.30
C GLU A 96 27.98 -31.53 2.17
N GLY A 97 28.65 -31.41 3.33
CA GLY A 97 28.69 -32.44 4.37
C GLY A 97 27.30 -32.82 4.85
N ILE A 98 26.49 -31.84 5.26
CA ILE A 98 25.11 -32.04 5.71
C ILE A 98 24.25 -32.65 4.60
N ILE A 99 24.33 -32.11 3.37
CA ILE A 99 23.57 -32.62 2.21
C ILE A 99 23.92 -34.09 1.93
N ARG A 100 25.20 -34.47 2.05
CA ARG A 100 25.65 -35.87 1.89
C ARG A 100 25.16 -36.77 3.01
N THR A 101 25.17 -36.30 4.25
CA THR A 101 24.74 -37.07 5.43
C THR A 101 23.25 -37.41 5.41
N PHE A 102 22.41 -36.56 4.81
CA PHE A 102 20.94 -36.70 4.84
C PHE A 102 20.33 -37.00 3.46
N VAL A 103 21.06 -37.68 2.57
CA VAL A 103 20.65 -37.92 1.17
C VAL A 103 19.34 -38.70 1.01
N GLU A 104 18.96 -39.50 2.01
CA GLU A 104 17.70 -40.23 2.06
C GLU A 104 16.47 -39.31 2.09
N TYR A 105 16.63 -38.04 2.47
CA TYR A 105 15.58 -37.02 2.48
C TYR A 105 15.51 -36.20 1.19
N LYS A 106 16.12 -36.65 0.08
CA LYS A 106 16.21 -35.89 -1.19
C LYS A 106 14.87 -35.40 -1.76
N ASP A 107 13.79 -36.09 -1.43
CA ASP A 107 12.45 -35.76 -1.92
C ASP A 107 11.73 -34.73 -1.02
N GLU A 108 12.22 -34.52 0.21
CA GLU A 108 11.68 -33.56 1.16
C GLU A 108 11.94 -32.11 0.73
N PRO A 109 10.97 -31.19 0.92
CA PRO A 109 11.10 -29.79 0.52
C PRO A 109 12.32 -29.09 1.14
N TRP A 110 12.63 -29.35 2.41
CA TRP A 110 13.74 -28.71 3.11
C TRP A 110 15.11 -29.14 2.56
N TYR A 111 15.25 -30.39 2.09
CA TYR A 111 16.49 -30.89 1.51
C TYR A 111 16.73 -30.27 0.14
N LYS A 112 15.67 -30.17 -0.69
CA LYS A 112 15.72 -29.46 -1.98
C LYS A 112 16.12 -27.99 -1.79
N ASP A 113 15.59 -27.36 -0.75
CA ASP A 113 15.97 -26.00 -0.34
C ASP A 113 17.45 -25.90 0.09
N LEU A 114 17.96 -26.90 0.82
CA LEU A 114 19.35 -26.95 1.27
C LEU A 114 20.31 -27.11 0.09
N VAL A 115 19.99 -28.00 -0.85
CA VAL A 115 20.75 -28.21 -2.10
C VAL A 115 20.76 -26.95 -2.97
N LEU A 116 19.61 -26.29 -3.11
CA LEU A 116 19.53 -25.04 -3.85
C LEU A 116 20.38 -23.94 -3.19
N ARG A 117 20.39 -23.86 -1.86
CA ARG A 117 21.15 -22.84 -1.12
C ARG A 117 22.67 -23.07 -1.21
N SER A 118 23.15 -24.31 -1.15
CA SER A 118 24.59 -24.60 -1.33
C SER A 118 25.07 -24.22 -2.73
N GLN A 119 24.21 -24.36 -3.75
CA GLN A 119 24.50 -23.96 -5.13
C GLN A 119 24.51 -22.44 -5.33
N LEU A 120 23.72 -21.69 -4.57
CA LEU A 120 23.59 -20.23 -4.72
C LEU A 120 24.66 -19.44 -3.95
N ILE A 121 25.21 -19.97 -2.86
CA ILE A 121 26.24 -19.29 -2.04
C ILE A 121 27.48 -18.87 -2.86
N PRO A 122 28.05 -19.71 -3.74
CA PRO A 122 29.16 -19.33 -4.62
C PRO A 122 28.82 -18.20 -5.62
N MET A 123 27.53 -17.95 -5.87
CA MET A 123 27.06 -17.01 -6.89
C MET A 123 26.79 -15.59 -6.35
N LEU A 124 26.96 -15.34 -5.05
CA LEU A 124 26.66 -14.04 -4.43
C LEU A 124 27.81 -13.03 -4.60
N PRO A 125 27.57 -11.85 -5.22
CA PRO A 125 28.59 -10.79 -5.31
C PRO A 125 28.62 -9.98 -4.01
N LEU A 126 29.69 -10.07 -3.24
CA LEU A 126 29.88 -9.28 -2.00
C LEU A 126 30.88 -8.13 -2.23
N THR A 127 30.85 -7.05 -1.43
CA THR A 127 31.88 -5.98 -1.45
C THR A 127 32.76 -6.04 -0.19
N VAL A 128 34.04 -5.64 -0.29
CA VAL A 128 35.10 -5.85 0.75
C VAL A 128 34.72 -5.34 2.16
N THR A 129 34.01 -4.21 2.29
CA THR A 129 33.64 -3.63 3.60
C THR A 129 32.64 -4.49 4.38
N HIS A 130 31.68 -5.11 3.69
CA HIS A 130 30.72 -6.03 4.32
C HIS A 130 31.36 -7.37 4.73
N ARG A 131 32.55 -7.68 4.17
CA ARG A 131 33.27 -8.93 4.41
C ARG A 131 34.02 -8.90 5.76
N LEU A 132 34.58 -7.76 6.16
CA LEU A 132 35.21 -7.59 7.48
C LEU A 132 34.20 -7.70 8.64
N GLU A 133 32.99 -7.16 8.46
CA GLU A 133 31.91 -7.24 9.44
C GLU A 133 31.31 -8.64 9.60
N LEU A 134 31.39 -9.49 8.56
CA LEU A 134 30.97 -10.89 8.65
C LEU A 134 32.03 -11.73 9.38
N VAL A 135 33.32 -11.50 9.09
CA VAL A 135 34.45 -12.26 9.65
C VAL A 135 34.66 -12.01 11.15
N ASP A 136 34.37 -10.80 11.62
CA ASP A 136 34.59 -10.44 13.03
C ASP A 136 33.43 -10.79 13.98
N ARG A 137 32.35 -11.39 13.48
CA ARG A 137 31.22 -11.81 14.32
C ARG A 137 31.62 -12.95 15.28
N PRO A 138 31.47 -12.77 16.61
CA PRO A 138 31.82 -13.78 17.61
C PRO A 138 31.18 -15.16 17.37
N GLU A 139 30.02 -15.19 16.72
CA GLU A 139 29.20 -16.38 16.48
C GLU A 139 29.69 -17.21 15.30
N LEU A 140 30.34 -16.60 14.29
CA LEU A 140 31.02 -17.30 13.21
C LEU A 140 32.42 -17.78 13.64
N LYS A 141 33.04 -17.10 14.61
CA LYS A 141 34.24 -17.60 15.29
C LYS A 141 33.93 -18.88 16.10
N ALA A 142 32.71 -19.04 16.62
CA ALA A 142 32.29 -20.27 17.30
C ALA A 142 32.20 -21.49 16.37
N PHE A 143 31.93 -21.29 15.07
CA PHE A 143 31.97 -22.36 14.05
C PHE A 143 33.39 -22.86 13.75
N ARG A 144 34.41 -21.98 13.83
CA ARG A 144 35.82 -22.37 13.59
C ARG A 144 36.40 -23.33 14.63
N PHE A 145 35.72 -23.51 15.78
CA PHE A 145 36.22 -24.32 16.89
C PHE A 145 35.46 -25.64 17.10
N SER A 146 34.43 -25.96 16.32
CA SER A 146 33.94 -27.34 16.25
C SER A 146 34.79 -28.09 15.23
N SER A 147 35.80 -28.82 15.72
CA SER A 147 36.57 -29.73 14.87
C SER A 147 35.60 -30.66 14.12
N ALA A 148 35.91 -30.93 12.86
CA ALA A 148 35.17 -31.79 11.94
C ALA A 148 34.85 -33.21 12.48
N ASP A 149 35.41 -33.58 13.63
CA ASP A 149 35.26 -34.89 14.27
C ASP A 149 34.08 -34.99 15.26
N THR A 150 33.33 -33.92 15.54
CA THR A 150 32.28 -33.94 16.60
C THR A 150 30.83 -34.02 16.14
N PHE A 151 30.55 -34.03 14.83
CA PHE A 151 29.22 -34.39 14.31
C PHE A 151 29.11 -35.89 14.01
N THR A 152 29.49 -36.74 14.97
CA THR A 152 29.23 -38.19 14.89
C THR A 152 27.86 -38.49 15.50
N PHE A 153 26.82 -38.51 14.67
CA PHE A 153 25.59 -39.22 15.00
C PHE A 153 25.89 -40.72 14.98
N SER A 154 26.12 -41.30 16.16
CA SER A 154 26.19 -42.76 16.31
C SER A 154 24.77 -43.33 16.13
N PRO A 155 24.49 -44.14 15.10
CA PRO A 155 23.13 -44.63 14.82
C PRO A 155 22.61 -45.66 15.85
N ASP A 156 23.48 -46.15 16.75
CA ASP A 156 23.30 -47.44 17.41
C ASP A 156 23.16 -47.41 18.95
N LYS A 157 22.65 -46.33 19.56
CA LYS A 157 22.26 -46.40 20.97
C LYS A 157 20.95 -45.67 21.22
N ASP A 158 19.96 -46.44 21.68
CA ASP A 158 18.68 -46.02 22.27
C ASP A 158 18.68 -44.56 22.73
N VAL A 159 18.19 -43.69 21.84
CA VAL A 159 18.05 -42.26 22.14
C VAL A 159 16.67 -42.08 22.80
N PRO A 160 16.61 -41.59 24.05
CA PRO A 160 15.33 -41.33 24.73
C PRO A 160 14.50 -40.28 23.99
N ASP A 161 13.18 -40.36 24.11
CA ASP A 161 12.21 -39.39 23.60
C ASP A 161 12.65 -37.94 23.86
N GLY A 162 13.29 -37.33 22.86
CA GLY A 162 13.91 -36.01 22.95
C GLY A 162 14.39 -35.45 21.60
N TYR A 163 14.04 -36.08 20.48
CA TYR A 163 14.43 -35.66 19.13
C TYR A 163 13.86 -34.30 18.70
N GLU A 164 12.80 -33.81 19.37
CA GLU A 164 12.30 -32.46 19.18
C GLU A 164 13.34 -31.38 19.51
N TYR A 165 14.30 -31.66 20.39
CA TYR A 165 15.30 -30.67 20.83
C TYR A 165 16.37 -30.40 19.76
N SER A 166 16.84 -31.44 19.07
CA SER A 166 17.87 -31.32 18.01
C SER A 166 17.30 -30.70 16.73
N TYR A 167 16.06 -31.05 16.37
CA TYR A 167 15.35 -30.46 15.23
C TYR A 167 15.02 -28.98 15.49
N ASN A 168 14.48 -28.64 16.68
CA ASN A 168 14.22 -27.25 17.03
C ASN A 168 15.50 -26.42 17.07
N MET A 169 16.62 -26.98 17.50
CA MET A 169 17.89 -26.26 17.50
C MET A 169 18.41 -26.01 16.08
N LEU A 170 18.31 -26.98 15.16
CA LEU A 170 18.56 -26.77 13.73
C LEU A 170 17.60 -25.75 13.13
N LEU A 171 16.30 -25.82 13.46
CA LEU A 171 15.28 -24.88 12.99
C LEU A 171 15.53 -23.46 13.50
N ILE A 172 15.94 -23.30 14.77
CA ILE A 172 16.33 -22.02 15.38
C ILE A 172 17.58 -21.49 14.70
N LYS A 173 18.59 -22.33 14.47
CA LYS A 173 19.81 -21.94 13.75
C LYS A 173 19.54 -21.57 12.29
N PHE A 174 18.59 -22.24 11.63
CA PHE A 174 18.14 -21.87 10.29
C PHE A 174 17.29 -20.61 10.27
N ARG A 175 16.44 -20.37 11.28
CA ARG A 175 15.71 -19.11 11.44
C ARG A 175 16.65 -17.96 11.70
N ASP A 176 17.72 -18.17 12.47
CA ASP A 176 18.78 -17.17 12.66
C ASP A 176 19.60 -16.98 11.40
N LEU A 177 20.02 -18.04 10.69
CA LEU A 177 20.72 -17.92 9.41
C LEU A 177 19.85 -17.29 8.32
N ASP A 178 18.55 -17.55 8.27
CA ASP A 178 17.63 -16.90 7.33
C ASP A 178 17.28 -15.48 7.78
N ARG A 179 17.21 -15.19 9.09
CA ARG A 179 17.16 -13.82 9.61
C ARG A 179 18.42 -13.05 9.24
N HIS A 180 19.60 -13.65 9.36
CA HIS A 180 20.87 -13.06 8.95
C HIS A 180 21.00 -12.95 7.43
N ARG A 181 20.53 -13.94 6.67
CA ARG A 181 20.40 -13.86 5.21
C ARG A 181 19.43 -12.74 4.83
N ARG A 182 18.29 -12.58 5.50
CA ARG A 182 17.36 -11.47 5.28
C ARG A 182 17.95 -10.13 5.68
N ILE A 183 18.72 -10.05 6.77
CA ILE A 183 19.44 -8.84 7.18
C ILE A 183 20.51 -8.52 6.14
N ALA A 184 21.34 -9.50 5.76
CA ALA A 184 22.40 -9.40 4.77
C ALA A 184 21.85 -9.13 3.36
N ILE A 185 20.72 -9.71 2.96
CA ILE A 185 20.00 -9.43 1.71
C ILE A 185 19.30 -8.06 1.80
N SER A 186 18.76 -7.67 2.94
CA SER A 186 18.17 -6.33 3.12
C SER A 186 19.21 -5.23 3.24
N SER A 187 20.46 -5.57 3.54
CA SER A 187 21.61 -4.66 3.53
C SER A 187 22.43 -4.74 2.23
N SER A 188 22.34 -5.83 1.47
CA SER A 188 23.02 -6.02 0.16
C SER A 188 22.14 -5.74 -1.06
N PHE A 189 20.83 -5.83 -0.93
CA PHE A 189 19.90 -5.06 -1.71
C PHE A 189 19.57 -3.80 -0.90
N GLN A 190 20.38 -2.75 -1.07
CA GLN A 190 19.69 -1.48 -1.20
C GLN A 190 18.72 -1.68 -2.36
N PRO A 191 17.38 -1.57 -2.16
CA PRO A 191 16.52 -1.30 -3.30
C PRO A 191 17.21 -0.15 -4.03
N PRO A 192 17.46 -0.27 -5.34
CA PRO A 192 18.25 0.74 -6.03
C PRO A 192 17.63 2.09 -5.68
N ALA A 193 18.47 3.05 -5.26
CA ALA A 193 18.00 4.32 -4.68
C ALA A 193 16.77 4.80 -5.45
N PRO A 194 15.68 5.31 -4.84
CA PRO A 194 14.41 5.57 -5.54
C PRO A 194 14.55 6.32 -6.88
N SER A 195 15.61 7.12 -7.06
CA SER A 195 16.08 7.68 -8.33
C SER A 195 16.26 6.68 -9.49
N THR A 196 16.65 5.44 -9.21
CA THR A 196 16.92 4.37 -10.18
C THR A 196 15.65 3.66 -10.66
N TYR A 197 14.59 3.62 -9.83
CA TYR A 197 13.25 3.19 -10.26
C TYR A 197 12.57 4.23 -11.16
N CYS A 198 12.93 5.51 -11.02
CA CYS A 198 12.41 6.62 -11.83
C CYS A 198 13.00 6.68 -13.26
N LEU A 199 14.14 6.02 -13.51
CA LEU A 199 14.83 6.05 -14.80
C LEU A 199 14.37 4.94 -15.76
N TYR A 200 13.57 4.00 -15.27
CA TYR A 200 13.20 2.80 -16.01
C TYR A 200 11.69 2.82 -16.37
N PRO A 201 11.32 2.85 -17.67
CA PRO A 201 9.94 2.67 -18.13
C PRO A 201 9.26 1.40 -17.57
N THR A 202 10.07 0.44 -17.14
CA THR A 202 9.65 -0.81 -16.52
C THR A 202 8.94 -0.65 -15.19
N TYR A 203 9.13 0.40 -14.37
CA TYR A 203 8.39 0.51 -13.09
C TYR A 203 6.91 0.84 -13.29
N LYS A 204 6.58 1.77 -14.20
CA LYS A 204 5.19 2.02 -14.64
C LYS A 204 4.56 0.75 -15.23
N LEU A 205 5.29 0.04 -16.08
CA LEU A 205 4.84 -1.23 -16.65
C LEU A 205 4.75 -2.34 -15.61
N TRP A 206 5.57 -2.32 -14.56
CA TRP A 206 5.62 -3.31 -13.49
C TRP A 206 4.48 -3.11 -12.50
N GLN A 207 4.17 -1.87 -12.10
CA GLN A 207 2.96 -1.55 -11.32
C GLN A 207 1.67 -1.88 -12.10
N LEU A 208 1.68 -1.67 -13.42
CA LEU A 208 0.56 -2.07 -14.30
C LEU A 208 0.48 -3.58 -14.54
N ARG A 209 1.59 -4.33 -14.42
CA ARG A 209 1.67 -5.78 -14.67
C ARG A 209 1.55 -6.64 -13.41
N TYR A 210 1.86 -6.09 -12.23
CA TYR A 210 1.90 -6.83 -10.97
C TYR A 210 1.18 -6.05 -9.85
N PRO A 211 -0.16 -6.02 -9.85
CA PRO A 211 -0.96 -5.30 -8.86
C PRO A 211 -0.64 -5.69 -7.41
N GLN A 212 -0.26 -6.96 -7.19
CA GLN A 212 0.07 -7.52 -5.87
C GLN A 212 1.42 -7.06 -5.32
N ALA A 213 2.31 -6.53 -6.18
CA ALA A 213 3.62 -6.05 -5.76
C ALA A 213 3.59 -4.63 -5.15
N ALA A 214 2.40 -4.02 -5.14
CA ALA A 214 2.15 -2.72 -4.54
C ALA A 214 1.58 -2.81 -3.12
N VAL A 215 1.36 -3.99 -2.54
CA VAL A 215 0.61 -4.09 -1.27
C VAL A 215 1.26 -5.11 -0.35
N ARG A 216 1.53 -4.70 0.89
CA ARG A 216 1.86 -5.59 2.01
C ARG A 216 0.94 -5.27 3.17
N ASP A 217 0.63 -6.31 3.95
CA ASP A 217 -0.29 -6.29 5.09
C ASP A 217 0.07 -5.18 6.09
N GLY A 218 -0.73 -4.11 6.08
CA GLY A 218 -0.83 -3.20 7.22
C GLY A 218 -1.94 -3.70 8.14
N CYS A 219 -1.67 -3.82 9.44
CA CYS A 219 -2.71 -4.17 10.42
C CYS A 219 -3.79 -3.08 10.49
N ALA A 220 -5.06 -3.49 10.49
CA ALA A 220 -6.18 -2.60 10.79
C ALA A 220 -5.99 -2.01 12.21
N THR A 221 -6.04 -0.68 12.31
CA THR A 221 -5.98 0.05 13.58
C THR A 221 -7.01 1.17 13.57
N ASP A 222 -7.13 1.90 14.69
CA ASP A 222 -7.98 3.09 14.84
C ASP A 222 -7.69 4.23 13.83
N PHE A 223 -6.74 4.03 12.91
CA PHE A 223 -6.42 4.93 11.83
C PHE A 223 -7.30 4.62 10.60
N PRO A 224 -8.20 5.52 10.18
CA PRO A 224 -9.33 5.17 9.32
C PRO A 224 -9.00 4.99 7.82
N LEU A 225 -7.73 4.94 7.43
CA LEU A 225 -7.35 4.98 6.02
C LEU A 225 -6.33 3.88 5.65
N PRO A 226 -6.80 2.76 5.08
CA PRO A 226 -5.95 1.74 4.47
C PRO A 226 -4.92 2.35 3.50
N LEU A 227 -3.68 1.86 3.55
CA LEU A 227 -2.56 2.19 2.66
C LEU A 227 -2.98 2.13 1.17
N GLU A 228 -3.92 1.23 0.85
CA GLU A 228 -4.43 0.98 -0.49
C GLU A 228 -5.30 2.10 -1.04
N LEU A 229 -6.07 2.81 -0.19
CA LEU A 229 -6.87 3.96 -0.61
C LEU A 229 -5.98 5.14 -1.01
N PHE A 230 -4.80 5.23 -0.42
CA PHE A 230 -3.79 6.19 -0.81
C PHE A 230 -2.95 5.72 -2.02
N HIS A 231 -2.70 4.41 -2.17
CA HIS A 231 -2.16 3.89 -3.43
C HIS A 231 -3.10 4.20 -4.59
N HIS A 232 -4.42 4.12 -4.37
CA HIS A 232 -5.42 4.63 -5.31
C HIS A 232 -5.22 6.11 -5.59
N ALA A 233 -5.10 6.96 -4.56
CA ALA A 233 -4.83 8.39 -4.74
C ALA A 233 -3.57 8.65 -5.60
N PHE A 234 -2.46 7.93 -5.38
CA PHE A 234 -1.27 8.05 -6.22
C PHE A 234 -1.49 7.60 -7.67
N ARG A 235 -2.31 6.55 -7.88
CA ARG A 235 -2.71 6.10 -9.23
C ARG A 235 -3.60 7.13 -9.91
N VAL A 236 -4.58 7.70 -9.19
CA VAL A 236 -5.45 8.79 -9.66
C VAL A 236 -4.61 9.98 -10.07
N PHE A 237 -3.65 10.40 -9.22
CA PHE A 237 -2.71 11.47 -9.56
C PHE A 237 -1.96 11.13 -10.86
N THR A 238 -1.34 9.95 -10.94
CA THR A 238 -0.52 9.56 -12.09
C THR A 238 -1.34 9.48 -13.39
N TYR A 239 -2.56 8.96 -13.31
CA TYR A 239 -3.50 8.91 -14.42
C TYR A 239 -3.77 10.32 -14.93
N TRP A 240 -4.24 11.23 -14.07
CA TRP A 240 -4.58 12.59 -14.47
C TRP A 240 -3.38 13.45 -14.86
N ALA A 241 -2.24 13.28 -14.19
CA ALA A 241 -1.00 13.99 -14.50
C ALA A 241 -0.40 13.55 -15.84
N THR A 242 -0.81 12.41 -16.39
CA THR A 242 -0.38 11.95 -17.73
C THR A 242 -1.45 12.10 -18.79
N TRP A 243 -2.72 12.19 -18.39
CA TRP A 243 -3.86 12.33 -19.31
C TRP A 243 -3.92 13.72 -19.95
N PRO A 244 -4.10 13.83 -21.28
CA PRO A 244 -4.29 15.13 -21.92
C PRO A 244 -5.62 15.73 -21.44
N LEU A 245 -5.57 16.82 -20.66
CA LEU A 245 -6.77 17.56 -20.30
C LEU A 245 -7.33 18.25 -21.53
N PRO A 246 -8.65 18.13 -21.83
CA PRO A 246 -9.26 18.90 -22.89
C PRO A 246 -9.11 20.39 -22.57
N LEU A 247 -8.49 21.17 -23.44
CA LEU A 247 -8.27 22.62 -23.23
C LEU A 247 -9.59 23.35 -22.97
N LEU A 248 -9.57 24.37 -22.10
CA LEU A 248 -10.72 25.26 -21.90
C LEU A 248 -11.05 25.93 -23.25
N GLY A 249 -12.25 25.66 -23.78
CA GLY A 249 -12.71 26.23 -25.06
C GLY A 249 -12.49 25.35 -26.30
N SER A 250 -12.02 24.10 -26.18
CA SER A 250 -12.08 23.19 -27.33
C SER A 250 -13.55 22.92 -27.68
N SER A 251 -13.97 23.43 -28.85
CA SER A 251 -15.35 23.32 -29.33
C SER A 251 -15.71 21.93 -29.82
N THR A 252 -14.74 21.01 -29.89
CA THR A 252 -15.01 19.59 -30.07
C THR A 252 -15.74 19.11 -28.82
N PRO A 253 -17.06 18.85 -28.90
CA PRO A 253 -17.74 18.15 -27.83
C PRO A 253 -16.99 16.83 -27.75
N ASP A 254 -16.29 16.58 -26.65
CA ASP A 254 -15.61 15.31 -26.49
C ASP A 254 -16.71 14.25 -26.51
N LYS A 255 -16.89 13.58 -27.66
CA LYS A 255 -17.93 12.57 -27.87
C LYS A 255 -17.73 11.36 -26.93
N ARG A 256 -16.65 11.37 -26.13
CA ARG A 256 -16.45 10.55 -24.93
C ARG A 256 -17.37 11.03 -23.80
N LYS A 257 -18.67 10.85 -24.05
CA LYS A 257 -19.79 11.14 -23.15
C LYS A 257 -19.54 10.49 -21.78
N GLY A 258 -19.21 11.29 -20.76
CA GLY A 258 -19.05 10.78 -19.39
C GLY A 258 -18.25 11.67 -18.45
N LEU A 259 -17.39 12.57 -18.93
CA LEU A 259 -16.71 13.56 -18.06
C LEU A 259 -17.65 14.71 -17.68
N ASN A 260 -18.54 14.51 -16.73
CA ASN A 260 -19.24 15.62 -16.07
C ASN A 260 -18.34 16.34 -15.05
N ILE A 261 -17.13 16.75 -15.49
CA ILE A 261 -16.17 17.49 -14.65
C ILE A 261 -16.92 18.64 -13.99
N ASN A 262 -16.89 18.71 -12.66
CA ASN A 262 -17.42 19.84 -11.93
C ASN A 262 -16.74 21.12 -12.44
N LEU A 263 -17.47 21.89 -13.24
CA LEU A 263 -16.96 23.09 -13.89
C LEU A 263 -16.43 24.09 -12.86
N GLU A 264 -17.06 24.12 -11.67
CA GLU A 264 -16.66 24.98 -10.57
C GLU A 264 -15.26 24.62 -10.05
N ASP A 265 -15.00 23.33 -9.78
CA ASP A 265 -13.69 22.88 -9.31
C ASP A 265 -12.61 23.12 -10.38
N ARG A 266 -12.96 22.97 -11.65
CA ARG A 266 -12.05 23.24 -12.76
C ARG A 266 -11.72 24.72 -12.90
N ILE A 267 -12.70 25.60 -12.73
CA ILE A 267 -12.51 27.07 -12.71
C ILE A 267 -11.59 27.45 -11.54
N ARG A 268 -11.78 26.85 -10.36
CA ARG A 268 -10.94 27.11 -9.19
C ARG A 268 -9.48 26.69 -9.42
N VAL A 269 -9.26 25.49 -9.97
CA VAL A 269 -7.91 25.03 -10.33
C VAL A 269 -7.28 25.97 -11.36
N PHE A 270 -8.03 26.37 -12.39
CA PHE A 270 -7.56 27.34 -13.37
C PHE A 270 -7.14 28.67 -12.72
N GLN A 271 -8.00 29.22 -11.85
CA GLN A 271 -7.72 30.47 -11.14
C GLN A 271 -6.48 30.37 -10.26
N ALA A 272 -6.35 29.28 -9.50
CA ALA A 272 -5.19 29.02 -8.67
C ALA A 272 -3.88 28.95 -9.48
N VAL A 273 -3.88 28.22 -10.60
CA VAL A 273 -2.68 28.09 -11.45
C VAL A 273 -2.35 29.43 -12.11
N ASN A 274 -3.36 30.16 -12.58
CA ASN A 274 -3.16 31.47 -13.18
C ASN A 274 -2.60 32.48 -12.17
N GLU A 275 -3.09 32.48 -10.93
CA GLU A 275 -2.52 33.28 -9.85
C GLU A 275 -1.07 32.90 -9.57
N LEU A 276 -0.76 31.60 -9.51
CA LEU A 276 0.62 31.14 -9.35
C LEU A 276 1.52 31.59 -10.52
N LEU A 277 1.08 31.49 -11.76
CA LEU A 277 1.87 31.95 -12.92
C LEU A 277 2.18 33.44 -12.91
N GLN A 278 1.26 34.26 -12.39
CA GLN A 278 1.48 35.70 -12.26
C GLN A 278 2.45 36.04 -11.14
N VAL A 279 2.45 35.23 -10.09
CA VAL A 279 3.12 35.55 -8.82
C VAL A 279 4.48 34.84 -8.68
N MET A 280 4.66 33.63 -9.23
CA MET A 280 5.89 32.83 -9.14
C MET A 280 7.11 33.41 -9.86
N PRO A 281 7.00 34.12 -11.01
CA PRO A 281 8.14 34.79 -11.66
C PRO A 281 8.65 36.01 -10.89
N CYS A 282 7.90 36.52 -9.91
CA CYS A 282 8.34 37.63 -9.09
C CYS A 282 9.49 37.19 -8.18
N PHE A 283 10.54 38.00 -8.10
CA PHE A 283 11.57 37.83 -7.09
C PHE A 283 11.00 38.17 -5.72
N PHE A 284 10.67 37.14 -4.94
CA PHE A 284 10.27 37.32 -3.55
C PHE A 284 11.49 37.67 -2.72
N SER A 285 11.42 38.80 -2.02
CA SER A 285 12.45 39.20 -1.06
C SER A 285 12.43 38.35 0.22
N ALA A 286 11.30 37.70 0.51
CA ALA A 286 11.10 36.91 1.72
C ALA A 286 10.33 35.61 1.44
N HIS A 287 10.70 34.55 2.16
CA HIS A 287 10.06 33.23 2.10
C HIS A 287 8.57 33.27 2.46
N ASP A 288 8.23 34.01 3.53
CA ASP A 288 6.86 34.07 4.05
C ASP A 288 5.86 34.68 3.05
N ASP A 289 6.30 35.63 2.22
CA ASP A 289 5.47 36.24 1.18
C ASP A 289 5.17 35.22 0.07
N ARG A 290 6.17 34.42 -0.30
CA ARG A 290 6.03 33.33 -1.28
C ARG A 290 5.08 32.24 -0.77
N LEU A 291 5.27 31.81 0.48
CA LEU A 291 4.41 30.82 1.13
C LEU A 291 2.97 31.32 1.23
N ARG A 292 2.76 32.60 1.58
CA ARG A 292 1.42 33.21 1.65
C ARG A 292 0.73 33.21 0.29
N ALA A 293 1.42 33.64 -0.77
CA ALA A 293 0.87 33.66 -2.12
C ALA A 293 0.46 32.25 -2.59
N PHE A 294 1.32 31.26 -2.36
CA PHE A 294 1.00 29.88 -2.72
C PHE A 294 -0.20 29.33 -1.96
N ARG A 295 -0.27 29.59 -0.65
CA ARG A 295 -1.38 29.15 0.19
C ARG A 295 -2.72 29.70 -0.32
N LEU A 296 -2.77 30.98 -0.70
CA LEU A 296 -4.00 31.60 -1.22
C LEU A 296 -4.48 30.89 -2.50
N ALA A 297 -3.57 30.61 -3.44
CA ALA A 297 -3.88 29.83 -4.63
C ALA A 297 -4.39 28.41 -4.27
N PHE A 298 -3.73 27.70 -3.36
CA PHE A 298 -4.10 26.32 -3.01
C PHE A 298 -5.38 26.22 -2.16
N GLN A 299 -5.72 27.24 -1.37
CA GLN A 299 -6.98 27.31 -0.64
C GLN A 299 -8.20 27.30 -1.57
N ASN A 300 -8.05 27.78 -2.81
CA ASN A 300 -9.11 27.71 -3.82
C ASN A 300 -9.32 26.27 -4.34
N CYS A 301 -8.26 25.46 -4.41
CA CYS A 301 -8.31 24.08 -4.89
C CYS A 301 -8.73 23.07 -3.81
N PHE A 302 -8.31 23.29 -2.58
CA PHE A 302 -8.52 22.38 -1.45
C PHE A 302 -9.48 23.03 -0.46
N ARG A 303 -10.77 22.66 -0.52
CA ARG A 303 -11.82 23.27 0.32
C ARG A 303 -11.46 23.18 1.81
N VAL A 304 -11.43 24.34 2.46
CA VAL A 304 -11.34 24.51 3.92
C VAL A 304 -12.52 25.37 4.38
N ASP A 305 -13.71 25.03 3.92
CA ASP A 305 -14.95 25.62 4.45
C ASP A 305 -15.25 25.07 5.86
N GLU A 306 -16.22 25.69 6.55
CA GLU A 306 -16.61 25.31 7.92
C GLU A 306 -17.01 23.83 8.02
N GLY A 307 -17.48 23.23 6.92
CA GLY A 307 -17.83 21.81 6.83
C GLY A 307 -16.74 20.88 6.32
N SER A 308 -15.57 21.38 5.88
CA SER A 308 -14.47 20.51 5.44
C SER A 308 -13.84 19.79 6.62
N ASP A 309 -13.59 18.50 6.49
CA ASP A 309 -12.86 17.72 7.48
C ASP A 309 -11.34 17.99 7.48
N TYR A 310 -10.86 18.92 6.65
CA TYR A 310 -9.45 19.21 6.50
C TYR A 310 -9.10 20.66 6.76
N GLN A 311 -7.84 20.88 7.08
CA GLN A 311 -7.30 22.20 7.36
C GLN A 311 -5.86 22.35 6.88
N TRP A 312 -5.52 23.57 6.51
CA TRP A 312 -4.14 24.00 6.32
C TRP A 312 -3.58 24.52 7.63
N VAL A 313 -2.37 24.08 7.97
CA VAL A 313 -1.63 24.46 9.17
C VAL A 313 -0.26 24.98 8.74
N LEU A 314 0.18 26.10 9.30
CA LEU A 314 1.39 26.81 8.87
C LEU A 314 2.51 26.73 9.88
N SER A 315 3.71 26.42 9.40
CA SER A 315 4.96 26.47 10.18
C SER A 315 4.89 25.73 11.52
N GLU A 316 4.01 24.74 11.61
CA GLU A 316 3.88 23.85 12.75
C GLU A 316 4.70 22.58 12.48
N PRO A 317 5.23 21.93 13.54
CA PRO A 317 5.61 20.53 13.46
C PRO A 317 4.50 19.68 12.84
N ALA A 318 4.87 18.75 11.97
CA ALA A 318 3.91 17.87 11.30
C ALA A 318 3.01 17.08 12.27
N ASP A 319 3.48 16.88 13.50
CA ASP A 319 2.85 16.16 14.59
C ASP A 319 2.32 17.07 15.71
N GLN A 320 2.27 18.40 15.52
CA GLN A 320 1.77 19.29 16.56
C GLN A 320 0.32 18.92 16.94
N GLY A 321 0.11 18.55 18.21
CA GLY A 321 -1.15 18.08 18.75
C GLY A 321 -1.18 16.58 19.09
N THR A 322 -0.16 15.81 18.72
CA THR A 322 0.02 14.44 19.24
C THR A 322 0.57 14.49 20.67
N SER A 323 0.22 13.50 21.49
CA SER A 323 0.56 13.44 22.92
C SER A 323 2.05 13.20 23.21
N GLN A 324 2.90 12.99 22.20
CA GLN A 324 4.24 12.42 22.36
C GLN A 324 5.42 13.38 22.10
N GLY A 325 5.14 14.69 22.02
CA GLY A 325 6.15 15.73 21.90
C GLY A 325 6.51 16.05 20.45
N SER A 326 6.49 17.34 20.11
CA SER A 326 6.58 17.79 18.72
C SER A 326 7.92 17.45 18.05
N VAL A 327 7.88 17.00 16.80
CA VAL A 327 9.01 16.96 15.89
C VAL A 327 9.66 18.35 15.84
N LYS A 328 10.98 18.43 16.02
CA LYS A 328 11.72 19.70 16.01
C LYS A 328 11.64 20.43 14.66
N TYR A 329 11.33 19.71 13.61
CA TYR A 329 11.34 20.17 12.24
C TYR A 329 9.96 20.68 11.82
N ARG A 330 9.93 21.88 11.26
CA ARG A 330 8.72 22.56 10.79
C ARG A 330 8.60 22.35 9.30
N VAL A 331 7.40 21.95 8.86
CA VAL A 331 7.01 21.99 7.45
C VAL A 331 6.47 23.40 7.19
N ASP A 332 6.71 23.96 6.01
CA ASP A 332 6.18 25.29 5.69
C ASP A 332 4.65 25.34 5.79
N ALA A 333 3.97 24.34 5.22
CA ALA A 333 2.56 24.09 5.47
C ALA A 333 2.18 22.61 5.40
N VAL A 334 1.16 22.23 6.17
CA VAL A 334 0.59 20.88 6.17
C VAL A 334 -0.90 20.97 5.89
N TYR A 335 -1.38 20.22 4.91
CA TYR A 335 -2.81 19.94 4.75
C TYR A 335 -3.12 18.64 5.48
N ARG A 336 -3.98 18.69 6.51
CA ARG A 336 -4.28 17.54 7.37
C ARG A 336 -5.76 17.42 7.69
N HIS A 337 -6.19 16.21 8.04
CA HIS A 337 -7.52 15.98 8.60
C HIS A 337 -7.66 16.64 9.98
N LYS A 338 -8.77 17.35 10.23
CA LYS A 338 -9.03 18.14 11.44
C LYS A 338 -9.10 17.28 12.70
N ARG A 339 -9.78 16.12 12.62
CA ARG A 339 -10.04 15.26 13.78
C ARG A 339 -8.88 14.32 14.10
N SER A 340 -8.36 13.62 13.11
CA SER A 340 -7.28 12.64 13.31
C SER A 340 -5.87 13.25 13.22
N LEU A 341 -5.78 14.53 12.81
CA LEU A 341 -4.52 15.27 12.62
C LEU A 341 -3.57 14.64 11.59
N VAL A 342 -4.09 13.74 10.75
CA VAL A 342 -3.31 13.00 9.76
C VAL A 342 -2.89 13.91 8.62
N PRO A 343 -1.59 14.09 8.38
CA PRO A 343 -1.11 14.85 7.24
C PRO A 343 -1.43 14.12 5.93
N ILE A 344 -1.88 14.88 4.94
CA ILE A 344 -2.18 14.42 3.58
C ILE A 344 -1.23 15.07 2.58
N ILE A 345 -0.92 16.36 2.80
CA ILE A 345 0.07 17.10 2.01
C ILE A 345 1.11 17.71 2.94
N PHE A 346 2.39 17.49 2.63
CA PHE A 346 3.46 18.39 3.04
C PHE A 346 3.81 19.33 1.91
N LEU A 347 3.74 20.63 2.20
CA LEU A 347 4.19 21.68 1.32
C LEU A 347 5.54 22.19 1.81
N GLU A 348 6.52 22.18 0.90
CA GLU A 348 7.81 22.82 1.13
C GLU A 348 8.06 23.86 0.03
N VAL A 349 8.38 25.08 0.44
CA VAL A 349 8.63 26.22 -0.44
C VAL A 349 10.10 26.61 -0.36
N LYS A 350 10.69 26.96 -1.50
CA LYS A 350 12.02 27.56 -1.61
C LYS A 350 11.97 28.74 -2.54
N LEU A 351 12.71 29.79 -2.17
CA LEU A 351 12.82 30.99 -2.99
C LEU A 351 13.36 30.66 -4.39
N GLU A 352 14.38 29.81 -4.47
CA GLU A 352 15.00 29.35 -5.70
C GLU A 352 15.39 27.87 -5.60
N GLU A 353 15.64 27.23 -6.74
CA GLU A 353 16.14 25.86 -6.78
C GLU A 353 17.54 25.76 -6.13
N GLY A 354 17.69 24.84 -5.18
CA GLY A 354 18.95 24.60 -4.46
C GLY A 354 19.24 25.56 -3.29
N ILE A 355 18.61 26.74 -3.23
CA ILE A 355 18.78 27.66 -2.09
C ILE A 355 17.99 27.12 -0.88
N GLY A 356 18.68 26.84 0.23
CA GLY A 356 18.07 26.26 1.42
C GLY A 356 17.84 24.75 1.33
N GLY A 357 18.46 24.09 0.35
CA GLY A 357 18.37 22.65 0.13
C GLY A 357 17.34 22.26 -0.93
N ASN A 358 17.17 20.96 -1.10
CA ASN A 358 16.20 20.40 -2.03
C ASN A 358 14.87 20.12 -1.30
N ALA A 359 13.78 20.70 -1.79
CA ALA A 359 12.45 20.61 -1.18
C ALA A 359 11.91 19.17 -1.07
N PHE A 360 12.18 18.32 -2.07
CA PHE A 360 11.80 16.90 -2.01
C PHE A 360 12.48 16.19 -0.84
N TRP A 361 13.80 16.33 -0.73
CA TRP A 361 14.57 15.64 0.31
C TRP A 361 14.23 16.16 1.72
N GLN A 362 13.89 17.44 1.86
CA GLN A 362 13.35 17.97 3.12
C GLN A 362 11.99 17.37 3.47
N ASN A 363 11.03 17.36 2.53
CA ASN A 363 9.74 16.71 2.76
C ASN A 363 9.88 15.22 3.09
N HIS A 364 10.78 14.51 2.42
CA HIS A 364 11.08 13.12 2.72
C HIS A 364 11.62 12.94 4.15
N HIS A 365 12.59 13.76 4.56
CA HIS A 365 13.14 13.71 5.91
C HIS A 365 12.09 14.07 6.98
N LEU A 366 11.23 15.06 6.70
CA LEU A 366 10.11 15.44 7.57
C LEU A 366 9.11 14.30 7.72
N TYR A 367 8.79 13.63 6.61
CA TYR A 367 7.93 12.46 6.61
C TYR A 367 8.55 11.31 7.41
N GLN A 368 9.83 11.04 7.20
CA GLN A 368 10.57 10.05 7.99
C GLN A 368 10.51 10.34 9.48
N ALA A 369 10.80 11.59 9.88
CA ALA A 369 10.72 11.99 11.27
C ALA A 369 9.30 11.89 11.85
N TYR A 370 8.27 12.17 11.04
CA TYR A 370 6.87 11.98 11.42
C TYR A 370 6.56 10.50 11.67
N VAL A 371 6.97 9.60 10.76
CA VAL A 371 6.77 8.15 10.92
C VAL A 371 7.47 7.65 12.19
N GLU A 372 8.75 7.96 12.36
CA GLU A 372 9.57 7.47 13.48
C GLU A 372 9.04 7.94 14.85
N LYS A 373 8.45 9.14 14.92
CA LYS A 373 7.96 9.74 16.18
C LYS A 373 6.49 9.52 16.46
N ASN A 374 5.76 8.95 15.50
CA ASN A 374 4.37 8.61 15.66
C ASN A 374 4.27 7.08 15.66
N PRO A 375 4.32 6.43 16.83
CA PRO A 375 4.25 4.98 16.93
C PRO A 375 2.99 4.43 16.29
N THR A 376 1.87 5.16 16.32
CA THR A 376 0.66 4.76 15.60
C THR A 376 0.91 4.73 14.09
N ALA A 377 1.51 5.77 13.51
CA ALA A 377 1.91 5.74 12.10
C ALA A 377 2.99 4.69 11.81
N HIS A 378 3.92 4.45 12.74
CA HIS A 378 4.99 3.48 12.59
C HIS A 378 4.49 2.02 12.63
N PHE A 379 3.67 1.68 13.63
CA PHE A 379 3.14 0.34 13.84
C PHE A 379 2.08 -0.06 12.81
N ASN A 380 1.38 0.93 12.24
CA ASN A 380 0.20 0.66 11.42
C ASN A 380 0.45 0.87 9.93
N GLY A 381 1.70 1.19 9.56
CA GLY A 381 2.03 1.75 8.25
C GLY A 381 1.69 3.23 8.23
N ALA A 382 2.67 4.07 7.90
CA ALA A 382 2.44 5.51 7.97
C ALA A 382 1.52 5.93 6.83
N PRO A 383 0.58 6.86 7.09
CA PRO A 383 -0.34 7.34 6.07
C PRO A 383 0.48 7.83 4.89
N PRO A 384 0.18 7.36 3.68
CA PRO A 384 0.82 7.93 2.53
C PRO A 384 0.46 9.39 2.37
N MET A 385 1.36 10.13 1.76
CA MET A 385 1.28 11.58 1.72
C MET A 385 1.76 12.10 0.39
N PHE A 386 1.19 13.23 -0.04
CA PHE A 386 1.74 14.01 -1.13
C PHE A 386 2.77 15.00 -0.61
N PHE A 387 3.89 15.12 -1.29
CA PHE A 387 4.87 16.19 -1.08
C PHE A 387 4.74 17.17 -2.23
N VAL A 388 4.24 18.36 -1.93
CA VAL A 388 4.18 19.48 -2.86
C VAL A 388 5.43 20.31 -2.67
N GLN A 389 6.17 20.49 -3.74
CA GLN A 389 7.47 21.13 -3.74
C GLN A 389 7.41 22.34 -4.64
N LEU A 390 7.78 23.50 -4.11
CA LEU A 390 7.92 24.71 -4.89
C LEU A 390 9.34 25.24 -4.73
N ALA A 391 10.10 25.33 -5.82
CA ALA A 391 11.46 25.85 -5.78
C ALA A 391 11.71 26.78 -6.97
N GLY A 392 11.83 28.08 -6.70
CA GLY A 392 11.73 29.07 -7.76
C GLY A 392 10.40 28.91 -8.51
N THR A 393 10.41 29.02 -9.83
CA THR A 393 9.19 28.81 -10.63
C THR A 393 8.77 27.34 -10.76
N LYS A 394 9.52 26.37 -10.23
CA LYS A 394 9.23 24.95 -10.45
C LYS A 394 8.28 24.39 -9.38
N LEU A 395 7.18 23.77 -9.83
CA LEU A 395 6.27 22.97 -9.03
C LEU A 395 6.55 21.48 -9.26
N GLY A 396 6.84 20.75 -8.18
CA GLY A 396 6.99 19.29 -8.18
C GLY A 396 5.98 18.63 -7.26
N ILE A 397 5.49 17.46 -7.65
CA ILE A 397 4.67 16.60 -6.80
C ILE A 397 5.43 15.30 -6.56
N ALA A 398 5.46 14.85 -5.32
CA ALA A 398 5.97 13.55 -4.92
C ALA A 398 4.98 12.87 -3.96
N GLY A 399 5.24 11.62 -3.64
CA GLY A 399 4.51 10.82 -2.67
C GLY A 399 5.47 10.22 -1.65
N GLY A 400 5.03 10.09 -0.40
CA GLY A 400 5.67 9.28 0.63
C GLY A 400 4.71 8.19 1.10
N PHE A 401 5.22 7.02 1.47
CA PHE A 401 4.47 5.96 2.15
C PHE A 401 5.40 5.13 3.04
N CYS A 402 4.89 4.48 4.09
CA CYS A 402 5.68 3.54 4.90
C CYS A 402 4.89 2.25 5.07
N ASP A 403 5.42 1.16 4.51
CA ASP A 403 4.70 -0.12 4.37
C ASP A 403 5.06 -1.14 5.46
N ALA A 404 6.00 -0.85 6.36
CA ALA A 404 6.37 -1.79 7.42
C ALA A 404 6.90 -1.12 8.69
N ILE A 405 6.65 -1.80 9.81
CA ILE A 405 7.04 -1.43 11.18
C ILE A 405 8.56 -1.23 11.30
N ASP A 406 9.38 -1.97 10.55
CA ASP A 406 10.84 -1.92 10.67
C ASP A 406 11.55 -1.39 9.40
N LYS A 407 10.82 -0.73 8.50
CA LYS A 407 11.40 -0.22 7.24
C LYS A 407 11.39 1.31 7.20
N PRO A 408 12.41 1.91 6.59
CA PRO A 408 12.40 3.35 6.36
C PRO A 408 11.26 3.69 5.39
N PRO A 409 10.60 4.85 5.58
CA PRO A 409 9.57 5.30 4.65
C PRO A 409 10.14 5.48 3.25
N VAL A 410 9.33 5.15 2.25
CA VAL A 410 9.65 5.33 0.84
C VAL A 410 9.11 6.69 0.39
N ALA A 411 9.90 7.44 -0.36
CA ALA A 411 9.48 8.66 -1.04
C ALA A 411 9.81 8.60 -2.53
N LEU A 412 8.89 9.08 -3.36
CA LEU A 412 8.97 8.98 -4.80
C LEU A 412 8.48 10.27 -5.48
N GLN A 413 9.25 10.81 -6.42
CA GLN A 413 8.78 11.90 -7.27
C GLN A 413 7.68 11.39 -8.22
N LEU A 414 6.51 12.03 -8.19
CA LEU A 414 5.36 11.68 -9.00
C LEU A 414 5.32 12.58 -10.24
N GLY A 415 5.93 12.10 -11.32
CA GLY A 415 6.05 12.84 -12.59
C GLY A 415 7.21 13.84 -12.62
N SER A 416 7.26 14.64 -13.69
CA SER A 416 8.24 15.74 -13.84
C SER A 416 7.83 16.98 -13.03
N THR A 417 8.69 17.99 -13.01
CA THR A 417 8.34 19.32 -12.51
C THR A 417 7.63 20.14 -13.58
N VAL A 418 6.72 21.01 -13.16
CA VAL A 418 6.03 22.00 -13.99
C VAL A 418 6.69 23.36 -13.77
N ASN A 419 6.96 24.11 -14.85
CA ASN A 419 7.42 25.48 -14.74
C ASN A 419 6.22 26.43 -14.65
N LEU A 420 6.08 27.13 -13.53
CA LEU A 420 5.05 28.14 -13.27
C LEU A 420 5.53 29.53 -13.72
N GLN A 421 5.96 29.62 -14.97
CA GLN A 421 6.23 30.90 -15.64
C GLN A 421 5.33 31.04 -16.86
N GLU A 422 4.79 32.23 -17.12
CA GLU A 422 4.00 32.46 -18.33
C GLU A 422 4.84 32.18 -19.58
N ASP A 423 4.31 31.38 -20.49
CA ASP A 423 4.91 31.14 -21.79
C ASP A 423 3.94 31.59 -22.90
N ARG A 424 4.48 31.76 -24.12
CA ARG A 424 3.72 32.30 -25.25
C ARG A 424 2.63 31.35 -25.76
N ILE A 425 2.70 30.07 -25.42
CA ILE A 425 1.85 29.02 -26.01
C ILE A 425 0.84 28.44 -25.01
N GLY A 426 0.84 28.92 -23.76
CA GLY A 426 0.00 28.43 -22.66
C GLY A 426 0.38 27.03 -22.16
N TYR A 427 1.58 26.52 -22.46
CA TYR A 427 1.98 25.16 -22.11
C TYR A 427 2.13 25.01 -20.59
N ASN A 428 2.85 25.93 -19.96
CA ASN A 428 3.06 25.98 -18.51
C ASN A 428 1.75 26.13 -17.72
N LEU A 429 0.79 26.91 -18.22
CA LEU A 429 -0.56 27.00 -17.66
C LEU A 429 -1.30 25.67 -17.75
N THR A 430 -1.24 25.02 -18.91
CA THR A 430 -1.91 23.74 -19.13
C THR A 430 -1.34 22.64 -18.23
N GLU A 431 -0.02 22.51 -18.16
CA GLU A 431 0.64 21.52 -17.29
C GLU A 431 0.42 21.84 -15.79
N GLY A 432 0.40 23.12 -15.42
CA GLY A 432 0.09 23.54 -14.05
C GLY A 432 -1.34 23.15 -13.64
N ILE A 433 -2.32 23.42 -14.51
CA ILE A 433 -3.71 22.99 -14.31
C ILE A 433 -3.77 21.48 -14.18
N LYS A 434 -3.05 20.75 -15.03
CA LYS A 434 -3.04 19.28 -15.02
C LYS A 434 -2.53 18.70 -13.72
N TYR A 435 -1.41 19.19 -13.22
CA TYR A 435 -0.81 18.70 -11.98
C TYR A 435 -1.66 19.04 -10.76
N ILE A 436 -2.15 20.28 -10.66
CA ILE A 436 -2.99 20.70 -9.54
C ILE A 436 -4.35 19.98 -9.60
N TRP A 437 -4.95 19.83 -10.77
CA TRP A 437 -6.16 19.03 -10.96
C TRP A 437 -5.95 17.58 -10.54
N ALA A 438 -4.87 16.94 -11.02
CA ALA A 438 -4.53 15.56 -10.66
C ALA A 438 -4.38 15.38 -9.15
N LEU A 439 -3.73 16.34 -8.47
CA LEU A 439 -3.58 16.33 -7.02
C LEU A 439 -4.93 16.52 -6.30
N THR A 440 -5.77 17.44 -6.76
CA THR A 440 -7.12 17.63 -6.23
C THR A 440 -7.97 16.36 -6.37
N GLN A 441 -7.96 15.72 -7.54
CA GLN A 441 -8.68 14.47 -7.77
C GLN A 441 -8.14 13.34 -6.89
N ALA A 442 -6.82 13.23 -6.74
CA ALA A 442 -6.19 12.24 -5.88
C ALA A 442 -6.56 12.42 -4.41
N ILE A 443 -6.66 13.66 -3.92
CA ILE A 443 -7.04 13.91 -2.53
C ILE A 443 -8.53 13.66 -2.31
N GLN A 444 -9.37 14.05 -3.27
CA GLN A 444 -10.81 13.75 -3.25
C GLN A 444 -11.10 12.24 -3.33
N SER A 445 -10.18 11.45 -3.90
CA SER A 445 -10.31 10.00 -3.97
C SER A 445 -9.98 9.28 -2.67
N ILE A 446 -9.33 9.96 -1.71
CA ILE A 446 -9.09 9.39 -0.37
C ILE A 446 -10.45 9.45 0.34
N PRO A 447 -11.10 8.31 0.62
CA PRO A 447 -12.41 8.31 1.25
C PRO A 447 -12.25 8.74 2.70
N ILE A 448 -12.53 10.00 2.98
CA ILE A 448 -12.41 10.57 4.32
C ILE A 448 -13.80 10.93 4.82
N GLY A 449 -14.11 10.40 6.00
CA GLY A 449 -15.38 10.59 6.70
C GLY A 449 -16.24 9.34 6.69
N ASP A 450 -16.39 8.72 7.86
CA ASP A 450 -17.59 8.03 8.38
C ASP A 450 -18.34 7.01 7.50
N ARG A 451 -17.73 6.40 6.48
CA ARG A 451 -18.48 5.53 5.55
C ARG A 451 -18.12 4.07 5.65
N ILE A 452 -16.84 3.72 5.71
CA ILE A 452 -16.36 2.34 5.73
C ILE A 452 -15.19 2.28 6.71
N GLU A 453 -15.39 1.67 7.86
CA GLU A 453 -14.32 1.28 8.78
C GLU A 453 -13.79 -0.08 8.32
N VAL A 454 -12.53 -0.16 7.91
CA VAL A 454 -11.91 -1.46 7.63
C VAL A 454 -11.49 -2.07 8.96
N THR A 455 -12.15 -3.17 9.34
CA THR A 455 -11.86 -3.89 10.59
C THR A 455 -10.79 -4.97 10.39
N ASP A 456 -10.64 -5.50 9.17
CA ASP A 456 -9.60 -6.46 8.83
C ASP A 456 -9.29 -6.46 7.32
N VAL A 457 -8.10 -6.93 6.93
CA VAL A 457 -7.67 -7.08 5.53
C VAL A 457 -7.57 -8.57 5.20
N LEU A 458 -8.52 -9.09 4.42
CA LEU A 458 -8.57 -10.52 4.09
C LEU A 458 -7.72 -10.86 2.87
N PHE A 459 -7.71 -9.96 1.88
CA PHE A 459 -6.85 -10.06 0.71
C PHE A 459 -6.42 -8.65 0.30
N PRO A 460 -5.15 -8.27 0.53
CA PRO A 460 -4.70 -6.90 0.30
C PRO A 460 -4.96 -6.42 -1.13
N GLY A 461 -5.51 -5.22 -1.24
CA GLY A 461 -5.94 -4.61 -2.50
C GLY A 461 -7.28 -5.11 -3.05
N VAL A 462 -7.85 -6.22 -2.56
CA VAL A 462 -9.04 -6.81 -3.20
C VAL A 462 -10.19 -7.02 -2.23
N VAL A 463 -9.96 -7.59 -1.05
CA VAL A 463 -11.03 -8.01 -0.14
C VAL A 463 -10.76 -7.53 1.29
N TYR A 464 -11.70 -6.79 1.83
CA TYR A 464 -11.63 -6.17 3.15
C TYR A 464 -12.82 -6.57 3.99
N LEU A 465 -12.59 -6.76 5.29
CA LEU A 465 -13.66 -6.84 6.28
C LEU A 465 -13.94 -5.43 6.78
N THR A 466 -15.21 -5.04 6.80
CA THR A 466 -15.59 -3.66 7.06
C THR A 466 -16.86 -3.51 7.88
N LYS A 467 -16.98 -2.41 8.62
CA LYS A 467 -18.22 -1.88 9.17
C LYS A 467 -18.59 -0.60 8.44
N TYR A 468 -19.86 -0.47 8.07
CA TYR A 468 -20.31 0.62 7.23
C TYR A 468 -21.08 1.66 8.06
N HIS A 469 -20.54 2.87 8.16
CA HIS A 469 -21.05 3.92 9.05
C HIS A 469 -21.96 4.95 8.35
N TYR A 470 -22.35 4.72 7.11
CA TYR A 470 -23.06 5.71 6.28
C TYR A 470 -24.36 6.22 6.90
N GLN A 471 -24.50 7.54 6.89
CA GLN A 471 -25.67 8.27 7.40
C GLN A 471 -26.61 8.79 6.30
N GLY A 472 -26.31 8.58 5.02
CA GLY A 472 -27.15 9.11 3.95
C GLY A 472 -28.43 8.31 3.70
N ASP A 473 -29.46 9.00 3.19
CA ASP A 473 -30.80 8.45 3.01
C ASP A 473 -30.97 7.49 1.81
N HIS A 474 -29.92 7.30 1.01
CA HIS A 474 -29.99 6.53 -0.23
C HIS A 474 -29.98 5.01 -0.05
N ILE A 475 -29.62 4.50 1.14
CA ILE A 475 -29.65 3.08 1.46
C ILE A 475 -30.88 2.79 2.31
N PRO A 476 -31.73 1.80 1.95
CA PRO A 476 -32.90 1.44 2.75
C PRO A 476 -32.53 1.15 4.21
N GLU A 477 -33.33 1.63 5.16
CA GLU A 477 -33.03 1.53 6.59
C GLU A 477 -32.70 0.10 7.07
N PRO A 478 -33.42 -0.97 6.65
CA PRO A 478 -33.07 -2.33 7.08
C PRO A 478 -31.65 -2.76 6.67
N LEU A 479 -31.21 -2.33 5.49
CA LEU A 479 -29.86 -2.64 5.00
C LEU A 479 -28.82 -1.77 5.71
N ARG A 480 -29.16 -0.51 6.00
CA ARG A 480 -28.30 0.41 6.75
C ARG A 480 -28.06 -0.08 8.17
N THR A 481 -29.10 -0.54 8.87
CA THR A 481 -28.98 -1.12 10.21
C THR A 481 -28.05 -2.33 10.18
N ARG A 482 -28.28 -3.27 9.24
CA ARG A 482 -27.42 -4.46 9.10
C ARG A 482 -25.95 -4.10 8.85
N LEU A 483 -25.70 -3.20 7.89
CA LEU A 483 -24.35 -2.77 7.53
C LEU A 483 -23.61 -2.00 8.66
N ARG A 484 -24.35 -1.40 9.61
CA ARG A 484 -23.78 -0.75 10.81
C ARG A 484 -23.48 -1.74 11.93
N GLU A 485 -24.37 -2.71 12.13
CA GLU A 485 -24.31 -3.64 13.26
C GLU A 485 -23.46 -4.87 12.98
N GLU A 486 -23.40 -5.30 11.71
CA GLU A 486 -22.69 -6.50 11.27
C GLU A 486 -21.46 -6.14 10.44
N GLU A 487 -20.45 -7.00 10.50
CA GLU A 487 -19.31 -6.91 9.60
C GLU A 487 -19.73 -7.37 8.20
N SER A 488 -19.19 -6.69 7.19
CA SER A 488 -19.44 -6.96 5.79
C SER A 488 -18.14 -7.07 5.02
N ILE A 489 -18.16 -7.87 3.96
CA ILE A 489 -17.05 -7.92 3.02
C ILE A 489 -17.20 -6.81 2.00
N VAL A 490 -16.13 -6.05 1.81
CA VAL A 490 -15.96 -5.13 0.69
C VAL A 490 -14.96 -5.74 -0.28
N LYS A 491 -15.43 -6.06 -1.49
CA LYS A 491 -14.56 -6.44 -2.60
C LYS A 491 -14.36 -5.27 -3.54
N ILE A 492 -13.10 -4.89 -3.77
CA ILE A 492 -12.71 -3.85 -4.73
C ILE A 492 -12.37 -4.50 -6.06
N ILE A 493 -13.02 -4.03 -7.13
CA ILE A 493 -12.74 -4.46 -8.49
C ILE A 493 -12.19 -3.27 -9.27
N TYR A 494 -10.98 -3.40 -9.79
CA TYR A 494 -10.30 -2.34 -10.54
C TYR A 494 -10.61 -2.45 -12.03
N SER A 495 -11.74 -1.91 -12.48
CA SER A 495 -12.18 -2.03 -13.89
C SER A 495 -11.38 -1.20 -14.90
N GLY A 496 -10.13 -0.83 -14.58
CA GLY A 496 -9.23 -0.05 -15.45
C GLY A 496 -8.70 -0.79 -16.69
N LEU A 497 -8.96 -2.09 -16.82
CA LEU A 497 -8.66 -2.87 -18.01
C LEU A 497 -9.98 -3.45 -18.54
N LEU A 498 -10.19 -3.32 -19.85
CA LEU A 498 -11.41 -3.62 -20.64
C LEU A 498 -12.07 -5.01 -20.46
N MET A 499 -11.62 -5.82 -19.49
CA MET A 499 -11.93 -7.25 -19.37
C MET A 499 -12.43 -7.66 -17.98
N GLU A 500 -12.32 -6.82 -16.94
CA GLU A 500 -12.71 -7.22 -15.58
C GLU A 500 -14.10 -6.66 -15.24
N ARG A 501 -15.12 -7.53 -15.38
CA ARG A 501 -16.49 -7.28 -14.94
C ARG A 501 -16.84 -8.29 -13.86
N TYR A 502 -17.09 -7.82 -12.65
CA TYR A 502 -17.66 -8.65 -11.60
C TYR A 502 -19.03 -9.19 -12.04
N GLY A 503 -19.25 -10.49 -11.89
CA GLY A 503 -20.47 -11.20 -12.25
C GLY A 503 -21.62 -10.95 -11.30
N LEU A 504 -21.99 -9.67 -11.15
CA LEU A 504 -23.04 -9.21 -10.23
C LEU A 504 -24.38 -9.91 -10.47
N ASP A 505 -24.76 -10.11 -11.74
CA ASP A 505 -26.03 -10.74 -12.11
C ASP A 505 -26.08 -12.21 -11.65
N VAL A 506 -24.94 -12.91 -11.72
CA VAL A 506 -24.82 -14.30 -11.26
C VAL A 506 -24.81 -14.37 -9.74
N HIS A 507 -24.04 -13.50 -9.08
CA HIS A 507 -24.03 -13.39 -7.61
C HIS A 507 -25.42 -13.14 -7.08
N ALA A 508 -26.11 -12.09 -7.57
CA ALA A 508 -27.45 -11.74 -7.13
C ALA A 508 -28.46 -12.90 -7.35
N TYR A 509 -28.33 -13.62 -8.47
CA TYR A 509 -29.20 -14.76 -8.76
C TYR A 509 -28.98 -15.95 -7.82
N LEU A 510 -27.72 -16.31 -7.52
CA LEU A 510 -27.42 -17.36 -6.54
C LEU A 510 -27.78 -16.92 -5.11
N ALA A 511 -27.62 -15.65 -4.77
CA ALA A 511 -28.02 -15.11 -3.46
C ALA A 511 -29.54 -15.21 -3.26
N GLN A 512 -30.36 -14.97 -4.30
CA GLN A 512 -31.81 -15.21 -4.26
C GLN A 512 -32.18 -16.67 -3.97
N HIS A 513 -31.30 -17.60 -4.36
CA HIS A 513 -31.43 -19.02 -4.08
C HIS A 513 -30.66 -19.43 -2.82
N ASP A 514 -30.17 -18.49 -2.00
CA ASP A 514 -29.39 -18.75 -0.79
C ASP A 514 -28.22 -19.73 -1.04
N MET A 515 -27.56 -19.54 -2.18
CA MET A 515 -26.38 -20.29 -2.64
C MET A 515 -25.16 -19.38 -2.84
N ALA A 516 -25.25 -18.11 -2.44
CA ALA A 516 -24.15 -17.15 -2.41
C ALA A 516 -24.34 -16.23 -1.19
N PRO A 517 -23.30 -15.50 -0.75
CA PRO A 517 -23.45 -14.42 0.23
C PRO A 517 -24.57 -13.45 -0.18
N ASN A 518 -25.26 -12.86 0.79
CA ASN A 518 -26.17 -11.77 0.46
C ASN A 518 -25.37 -10.60 -0.11
N TYR A 519 -25.74 -10.16 -1.30
CA TYR A 519 -25.23 -8.94 -1.88
C TYR A 519 -26.02 -7.74 -1.34
N TYR A 520 -25.30 -6.77 -0.76
CA TYR A 520 -25.89 -5.62 -0.11
C TYR A 520 -26.02 -4.44 -1.05
N LEU A 521 -24.89 -3.97 -1.58
CA LEU A 521 -24.84 -2.84 -2.49
C LEU A 521 -23.56 -2.84 -3.30
N CYS A 522 -23.61 -2.11 -4.40
CA CYS A 522 -22.44 -1.75 -5.18
C CYS A 522 -22.28 -0.24 -5.07
N HIS A 523 -21.18 0.16 -4.45
CA HIS A 523 -20.75 1.53 -4.49
C HIS A 523 -19.76 1.64 -5.65
N HIS A 524 -20.20 2.27 -6.72
CA HIS A 524 -19.24 2.79 -7.68
C HIS A 524 -18.58 3.97 -6.98
N ASN A 525 -17.23 4.02 -6.94
CA ASN A 525 -16.58 5.30 -6.74
C ASN A 525 -16.89 6.10 -8.00
N ASN A 526 -18.06 6.71 -7.94
CA ASN A 526 -18.69 7.44 -9.01
C ASN A 526 -17.95 8.76 -9.06
N PHE A 527 -16.72 8.71 -9.57
CA PHE A 527 -16.30 9.70 -10.52
C PHE A 527 -17.25 9.55 -11.72
N LYS A 528 -18.51 9.97 -11.54
CA LYS A 528 -19.55 10.13 -12.58
C LYS A 528 -19.07 10.97 -13.75
N ASP A 529 -17.88 11.53 -13.56
CA ASP A 529 -17.25 12.58 -14.29
C ASP A 529 -15.92 12.12 -14.90
N ILE A 530 -15.62 10.81 -15.03
CA ILE A 530 -14.48 10.28 -15.82
C ILE A 530 -15.03 9.34 -16.91
N PRO A 531 -14.66 9.46 -18.20
CA PRO A 531 -15.23 8.63 -19.25
C PRO A 531 -14.39 7.36 -19.32
N GLY A 532 -15.00 6.28 -18.89
CA GLY A 532 -14.37 4.98 -18.84
C GLY A 532 -15.16 4.11 -17.88
N PRO A 533 -14.87 2.80 -17.85
CA PRO A 533 -15.29 2.01 -16.71
C PRO A 533 -14.80 2.71 -15.43
N PRO A 534 -15.62 2.78 -14.37
CA PRO A 534 -15.18 3.31 -13.08
C PRO A 534 -13.85 2.65 -12.73
N LEU A 535 -12.86 3.42 -12.26
CA LEU A 535 -11.55 2.82 -11.96
C LEU A 535 -11.67 1.78 -10.85
N GLU A 536 -12.68 1.93 -9.98
CA GLU A 536 -12.97 1.05 -8.86
C GLU A 536 -14.47 0.91 -8.60
N VAL A 537 -14.87 -0.33 -8.34
CA VAL A 537 -16.21 -0.67 -7.89
C VAL A 537 -16.11 -1.46 -6.59
N TYR A 538 -16.78 -0.98 -5.55
CA TYR A 538 -16.85 -1.62 -4.24
C TYR A 538 -18.14 -2.45 -4.14
N TYR A 539 -18.00 -3.75 -3.99
CA TYR A 539 -19.11 -4.68 -3.78
C TYR A 539 -19.18 -5.05 -2.31
N PHE A 540 -20.27 -4.66 -1.65
CA PHE A 540 -20.56 -5.01 -0.26
C PHE A 540 -21.39 -6.27 -0.23
N MET A 541 -20.95 -7.25 0.56
CA MET A 541 -21.63 -8.52 0.70
C MET A 541 -21.50 -9.09 2.11
N GLU A 542 -22.34 -10.08 2.41
CA GLU A 542 -22.35 -10.81 3.68
C GLU A 542 -20.97 -11.39 3.99
N TYR A 543 -20.53 -11.19 5.24
CA TYR A 543 -19.35 -11.86 5.74
C TYR A 543 -19.68 -13.28 6.20
N LEU A 544 -19.19 -14.26 5.44
CA LEU A 544 -19.24 -15.67 5.80
C LEU A 544 -18.16 -15.97 6.87
N ARG A 545 -18.46 -15.60 8.11
CA ARG A 545 -17.53 -15.67 9.24
C ARG A 545 -17.02 -17.11 9.48
N PRO A 546 -15.70 -17.33 9.62
CA PRO A 546 -15.14 -18.61 10.02
C PRO A 546 -15.62 -19.05 11.41
N PRO A 547 -15.70 -20.36 11.69
CA PRO A 547 -16.05 -20.82 13.03
C PRO A 547 -14.95 -20.38 14.01
N PRO A 548 -15.29 -19.68 15.11
CA PRO A 548 -14.30 -19.34 16.13
C PRO A 548 -13.82 -20.62 16.84
N PRO A 549 -12.61 -20.64 17.43
CA PRO A 549 -12.17 -21.76 18.25
C PRO A 549 -13.19 -22.03 19.37
N PRO A 550 -13.80 -23.23 19.44
CA PRO A 550 -14.81 -23.51 20.45
C PRO A 550 -14.15 -23.65 21.83
N PRO A 551 -14.69 -23.00 22.88
CA PRO A 551 -14.37 -23.35 24.26
C PRO A 551 -14.52 -24.85 24.54
N LEU A 552 -13.85 -25.35 25.58
CA LEU A 552 -13.94 -26.77 25.97
C LEU A 552 -15.40 -27.18 26.24
N ASN A 553 -15.84 -28.31 25.68
CA ASN A 553 -17.21 -28.82 25.77
C ASN A 553 -18.29 -27.87 25.20
N THR A 554 -17.93 -27.03 24.23
CA THR A 554 -18.89 -26.19 23.50
C THR A 554 -18.77 -26.43 22.00
N SER A 555 -19.78 -26.00 21.25
CA SER A 555 -19.75 -25.96 19.79
C SER A 555 -19.73 -24.53 19.27
N SER A 556 -19.07 -24.34 18.14
CA SER A 556 -19.06 -23.10 17.39
C SER A 556 -19.43 -23.38 15.94
N GLN A 557 -20.18 -22.47 15.34
CA GLN A 557 -20.62 -22.59 13.95
C GLN A 557 -19.98 -21.49 13.11
N GLY A 558 -19.78 -21.78 11.82
CA GLY A 558 -19.25 -20.81 10.88
C GLY A 558 -18.98 -21.43 9.52
N TRP A 559 -18.36 -20.65 8.65
CA TRP A 559 -18.10 -21.03 7.26
C TRP A 559 -16.64 -21.45 7.07
N LEU A 560 -16.43 -22.56 6.35
CA LEU A 560 -15.10 -23.05 6.01
C LEU A 560 -15.01 -23.25 4.50
N PHE A 561 -13.88 -22.92 3.89
CA PHE A 561 -13.64 -23.28 2.50
C PHE A 561 -13.71 -24.80 2.34
N LEU A 562 -14.28 -25.28 1.23
CA LEU A 562 -14.35 -26.70 0.96
C LEU A 562 -12.93 -27.30 0.85
N TYR A 563 -11.98 -26.54 0.31
CA TYR A 563 -10.55 -26.86 0.31
C TYR A 563 -10.01 -27.08 1.74
N ASP A 564 -10.32 -26.15 2.66
CA ASP A 564 -9.87 -26.24 4.05
C ASP A 564 -10.55 -27.39 4.80
N LEU A 565 -11.80 -27.73 4.46
CA LEU A 565 -12.48 -28.89 5.02
C LEU A 565 -11.73 -30.18 4.66
N GLU A 566 -11.34 -30.36 3.40
CA GLU A 566 -10.58 -31.52 2.94
C GLU A 566 -9.23 -31.63 3.67
N GLN A 567 -8.53 -30.50 3.85
CA GLN A 567 -7.21 -30.49 4.49
C GLN A 567 -7.28 -30.69 6.01
N LYS A 568 -8.22 -30.04 6.70
CA LYS A 568 -8.29 -30.03 8.17
C LYS A 568 -9.16 -31.15 8.74
N TYR A 569 -10.15 -31.62 7.98
CA TYR A 569 -11.13 -32.62 8.42
C TYR A 569 -11.40 -33.66 7.30
N PRO A 570 -10.36 -34.38 6.82
CA PRO A 570 -10.46 -35.26 5.65
C PRO A 570 -11.52 -36.36 5.81
N GLU A 571 -11.72 -36.90 7.02
CA GLU A 571 -12.73 -37.92 7.28
C GLU A 571 -14.16 -37.39 7.09
N VAL A 572 -14.42 -36.15 7.51
CA VAL A 572 -15.72 -35.49 7.35
C VAL A 572 -15.98 -35.18 5.88
N ALA A 573 -14.96 -34.67 5.17
CA ALA A 573 -15.04 -34.41 3.74
C ALA A 573 -15.31 -35.70 2.95
N SER A 574 -14.57 -36.77 3.25
CA SER A 574 -14.69 -38.07 2.59
C SER A 574 -16.06 -38.72 2.84
N SER A 575 -16.51 -38.76 4.10
CA SER A 575 -17.82 -39.35 4.46
C SER A 575 -19.02 -38.56 3.93
N SER A 576 -18.86 -37.25 3.70
CA SER A 576 -19.92 -36.38 3.19
C SER A 576 -19.87 -36.16 1.68
N LYS A 577 -18.95 -36.84 0.96
CA LYS A 577 -18.67 -36.59 -0.46
C LYS A 577 -19.91 -36.61 -1.36
N ASP A 578 -20.77 -37.61 -1.21
CA ASP A 578 -21.97 -37.76 -2.04
C ASP A 578 -23.00 -36.66 -1.78
N GLN A 579 -23.11 -36.22 -0.52
CA GLN A 579 -24.01 -35.13 -0.14
C GLN A 579 -23.49 -33.78 -0.65
N ILE A 580 -22.17 -33.55 -0.55
CA ILE A 580 -21.51 -32.36 -1.12
C ILE A 580 -21.72 -32.34 -2.63
N MET A 581 -21.47 -33.45 -3.33
CA MET A 581 -21.68 -33.56 -4.76
C MET A 581 -23.13 -33.26 -5.15
N SER A 582 -24.10 -33.76 -4.38
CA SER A 582 -25.52 -33.48 -4.61
C SER A 582 -25.85 -31.99 -4.47
N ALA A 583 -25.27 -31.31 -3.49
CA ALA A 583 -25.42 -29.85 -3.32
C ALA A 583 -24.76 -29.06 -4.46
N LEU A 584 -23.58 -29.49 -4.94
CA LEU A 584 -22.91 -28.85 -6.08
C LEU A 584 -23.70 -29.02 -7.39
N LEU A 585 -24.27 -30.20 -7.64
CA LEU A 585 -25.16 -30.41 -8.78
C LEU A 585 -26.39 -29.50 -8.72
N GLN A 586 -26.94 -29.26 -7.52
CA GLN A 586 -28.04 -28.31 -7.35
C GLN A 586 -27.63 -26.86 -7.71
N ILE A 587 -26.42 -26.43 -7.33
CA ILE A 587 -25.87 -25.11 -7.71
C ILE A 587 -25.72 -25.02 -9.23
N LEU A 588 -25.20 -26.07 -9.88
CA LEU A 588 -25.05 -26.12 -11.33
C LEU A 588 -26.38 -26.08 -12.07
N ASP A 589 -27.42 -26.75 -11.53
CA ASP A 589 -28.76 -26.69 -12.09
C ASP A 589 -29.35 -25.27 -12.02
N VAL A 590 -29.20 -24.58 -10.87
CA VAL A 590 -29.62 -23.17 -10.73
C VAL A 590 -28.88 -22.28 -11.72
N LEU A 591 -27.56 -22.39 -11.87
CA LEU A 591 -26.82 -21.61 -12.88
C LEU A 591 -27.31 -21.89 -14.31
N LYS A 592 -27.58 -23.16 -14.63
CA LYS A 592 -28.03 -23.61 -15.94
C LYS A 592 -29.38 -23.03 -16.33
N GLU A 593 -30.30 -22.82 -15.38
CA GLU A 593 -31.62 -22.21 -15.62
C GLU A 593 -31.55 -20.84 -16.30
N LYS A 594 -30.55 -20.02 -15.94
CA LYS A 594 -30.31 -18.69 -16.54
C LYS A 594 -29.23 -18.70 -17.62
N GLY A 595 -28.63 -19.86 -17.87
CA GLY A 595 -27.48 -19.97 -18.76
C GLY A 595 -26.24 -19.27 -18.23
N TYR A 596 -26.13 -19.13 -16.91
CA TYR A 596 -24.98 -18.55 -16.25
C TYR A 596 -23.84 -19.55 -16.09
N VAL A 597 -22.64 -19.00 -15.93
CA VAL A 597 -21.41 -19.67 -15.49
C VAL A 597 -20.79 -18.86 -14.37
N HIS A 598 -20.14 -19.55 -13.44
CA HIS A 598 -19.26 -18.94 -12.44
C HIS A 598 -17.86 -18.70 -13.03
N GLY A 599 -17.33 -19.67 -13.76
CA GLY A 599 -16.02 -19.59 -14.42
C GLY A 599 -14.85 -20.03 -13.54
N ASP A 600 -14.93 -19.85 -12.22
CA ASP A 600 -13.94 -20.32 -11.24
C ASP A 600 -14.57 -21.17 -10.12
N LEU A 601 -15.44 -22.13 -10.47
CA LEU A 601 -16.21 -22.94 -9.50
C LEU A 601 -15.37 -24.06 -8.84
N ARG A 602 -14.28 -23.70 -8.17
CA ARG A 602 -13.36 -24.64 -7.48
C ARG A 602 -13.53 -24.62 -5.97
N MET A 603 -12.92 -25.58 -5.28
CA MET A 603 -13.02 -25.74 -3.81
C MET A 603 -12.63 -24.49 -2.99
N ASN A 604 -11.76 -23.63 -3.51
CA ASN A 604 -11.38 -22.36 -2.89
C ASN A 604 -12.46 -21.28 -2.96
N ASN A 605 -13.45 -21.44 -3.84
CA ASN A 605 -14.54 -20.50 -4.07
C ASN A 605 -15.89 -21.07 -3.61
N LEU A 606 -15.83 -22.15 -2.83
CA LEU A 606 -16.99 -22.82 -2.23
C LEU A 606 -16.79 -22.83 -0.72
N MET A 607 -17.73 -22.24 0.01
CA MET A 607 -17.75 -22.26 1.47
C MET A 607 -18.88 -23.14 1.96
N VAL A 608 -18.60 -23.99 2.95
CA VAL A 608 -19.55 -24.90 3.58
C VAL A 608 -19.77 -24.47 5.03
N HIS A 609 -21.03 -24.46 5.47
CA HIS A 609 -21.38 -24.15 6.85
C HIS A 609 -21.12 -25.38 7.74
N ILE A 610 -20.33 -25.21 8.78
CA ILE A 610 -19.91 -26.30 9.67
C ILE A 610 -20.15 -25.95 11.13
N GLU A 611 -20.18 -26.99 11.96
CA GLU A 611 -20.11 -26.93 13.41
C GLU A 611 -18.84 -27.63 13.88
N ILE A 612 -18.04 -26.95 14.69
CA ILE A 612 -16.87 -27.52 15.36
C ILE A 612 -17.21 -27.64 16.84
N SER A 613 -17.03 -28.83 17.42
CA SER A 613 -17.24 -29.09 18.83
C SER A 613 -15.95 -29.58 19.48
N THR A 614 -15.65 -29.13 20.69
CA THR A 614 -14.52 -29.63 21.48
C THR A 614 -14.99 -30.67 22.47
N LEU A 615 -14.42 -31.88 22.43
CA LEU A 615 -14.67 -32.94 23.40
C LEU A 615 -13.97 -32.69 24.74
N ALA A 616 -14.31 -33.49 25.75
CA ALA A 616 -13.75 -33.37 27.10
C ALA A 616 -12.23 -33.58 27.15
N ASP A 617 -11.67 -34.33 26.21
CA ASP A 617 -10.23 -34.57 26.04
C ASP A 617 -9.52 -33.48 25.20
N GLY A 618 -10.25 -32.46 24.75
CA GLY A 618 -9.74 -31.39 23.90
C GLY A 618 -9.74 -31.70 22.41
N SER A 619 -10.14 -32.91 21.98
CA SER A 619 -10.24 -33.23 20.56
C SER A 619 -11.37 -32.47 19.87
N LEU A 620 -11.19 -32.16 18.58
CA LEU A 620 -12.17 -31.41 17.79
C LEU A 620 -12.99 -32.36 16.91
N ILE A 621 -14.31 -32.21 16.94
CA ILE A 621 -15.25 -32.86 16.02
C ILE A 621 -15.80 -31.80 15.08
N CYS A 622 -15.77 -32.09 13.77
CA CYS A 622 -16.37 -31.24 12.75
C CYS A 622 -17.60 -31.92 12.15
N LYS A 623 -18.66 -31.15 11.91
CA LYS A 623 -19.89 -31.59 11.27
C LYS A 623 -20.35 -30.58 10.23
N ILE A 624 -20.74 -31.06 9.05
CA ILE A 624 -21.37 -30.22 8.02
C ILE A 624 -22.83 -29.96 8.40
N LEU A 625 -23.25 -28.70 8.33
CA LEU A 625 -24.61 -28.28 8.60
C LEU A 625 -25.44 -28.31 7.31
N SER A 626 -26.69 -28.74 7.44
CA SER A 626 -27.63 -28.77 6.31
C SER A 626 -28.28 -27.42 6.08
N ARG A 627 -28.63 -27.14 4.84
CA ARG A 627 -29.38 -25.94 4.46
C ARG A 627 -30.79 -26.00 5.04
N LEU A 628 -31.33 -24.88 5.50
CA LEU A 628 -32.67 -24.83 6.10
C LEU A 628 -33.73 -25.38 5.12
N GLY A 629 -34.50 -26.37 5.57
CA GLY A 629 -35.53 -27.03 4.76
C GLY A 629 -35.00 -28.04 3.73
N SER A 630 -33.71 -28.41 3.80
CA SER A 630 -33.07 -29.41 2.94
C SER A 630 -32.21 -30.36 3.77
N ASN A 631 -31.97 -31.56 3.25
CA ASN A 631 -30.99 -32.51 3.80
C ASN A 631 -29.59 -32.32 3.20
N LEU A 632 -29.45 -31.39 2.24
CA LEU A 632 -28.18 -31.13 1.57
C LEU A 632 -27.29 -30.20 2.42
N PRO A 633 -25.96 -30.35 2.34
CA PRO A 633 -25.00 -29.41 2.89
C PRO A 633 -25.31 -27.96 2.53
N TYR A 634 -25.14 -27.05 3.49
CA TYR A 634 -25.29 -25.63 3.24
C TYR A 634 -24.00 -25.08 2.64
N ILE A 635 -23.98 -24.91 1.31
CA ILE A 635 -22.84 -24.42 0.54
C ILE A 635 -23.20 -23.06 -0.09
N LYS A 636 -22.27 -22.09 0.04
CA LYS A 636 -22.32 -20.80 -0.66
C LYS A 636 -21.14 -20.68 -1.62
N VAL A 637 -21.42 -20.20 -2.83
CA VAL A 637 -20.43 -19.85 -3.86
C VAL A 637 -19.96 -18.42 -3.64
N ILE A 638 -18.66 -18.18 -3.75
CA ILE A 638 -18.05 -16.85 -3.67
C ILE A 638 -17.15 -16.60 -4.90
N ASP A 639 -16.60 -15.39 -5.00
CA ASP A 639 -15.60 -15.00 -6.02
C ASP A 639 -16.11 -14.96 -7.48
N PHE A 640 -17.09 -14.10 -7.73
CA PHE A 640 -17.78 -13.96 -9.02
C PHE A 640 -17.01 -13.15 -10.09
N ASP A 641 -15.68 -13.07 -10.05
CA ASP A 641 -14.91 -12.18 -10.93
C ASP A 641 -15.01 -12.56 -12.42
N TRP A 642 -15.27 -13.84 -12.71
CA TRP A 642 -15.39 -14.36 -14.08
C TRP A 642 -16.80 -14.82 -14.42
N ALA A 643 -17.76 -14.55 -13.52
CA ALA A 643 -19.11 -15.05 -13.66
C ALA A 643 -19.93 -14.20 -14.63
N GLY A 644 -20.81 -14.84 -15.39
CA GLY A 644 -21.71 -14.17 -16.31
C GLY A 644 -22.47 -15.13 -17.22
N LEU A 645 -22.86 -14.68 -18.41
CA LEU A 645 -23.51 -15.51 -19.40
C LEU A 645 -22.51 -16.46 -20.07
N ALA A 646 -22.87 -17.75 -20.11
CA ALA A 646 -22.04 -18.77 -20.73
C ALA A 646 -21.76 -18.47 -22.20
N GLY A 647 -20.49 -18.52 -22.61
CA GLY A 647 -20.05 -18.18 -23.96
C GLY A 647 -19.87 -16.69 -24.23
N GLU A 648 -20.25 -15.81 -23.29
CA GLU A 648 -20.07 -14.36 -23.42
C GLU A 648 -18.93 -13.83 -22.54
N VAL A 649 -18.82 -14.33 -21.31
CA VAL A 649 -17.69 -13.99 -20.43
C VAL A 649 -16.46 -14.83 -20.78
N ASN A 650 -15.28 -14.23 -20.66
CA ASN A 650 -14.01 -14.85 -21.03
C ASN A 650 -13.16 -15.10 -19.79
N TYR A 651 -12.33 -16.14 -19.84
CA TYR A 651 -11.22 -16.27 -18.91
C TYR A 651 -10.26 -15.08 -19.04
N PRO A 652 -9.59 -14.66 -17.95
CA PRO A 652 -8.57 -13.64 -18.05
C PRO A 652 -7.41 -14.12 -18.96
N PRO A 653 -6.74 -13.19 -19.67
CA PRO A 653 -5.65 -13.53 -20.59
C PRO A 653 -4.42 -14.09 -19.88
N HIS A 654 -4.27 -13.78 -18.59
CA HIS A 654 -3.22 -14.30 -17.72
C HIS A 654 -3.87 -15.09 -16.59
N ARG A 655 -3.49 -16.35 -16.43
CA ARG A 655 -3.95 -17.23 -15.35
C ARG A 655 -2.76 -17.99 -14.77
N ASN A 656 -2.92 -18.47 -13.54
CA ASN A 656 -1.92 -19.32 -12.90
C ASN A 656 -1.78 -20.65 -13.68
N ILE A 657 -0.62 -20.88 -14.30
CA ILE A 657 -0.34 -22.09 -15.08
C ILE A 657 -0.29 -23.37 -14.25
N ALA A 658 -0.14 -23.26 -12.92
CA ALA A 658 -0.16 -24.40 -12.02
C ALA A 658 -1.57 -24.98 -11.79
N VAL A 659 -2.61 -24.24 -12.17
CA VAL A 659 -4.00 -24.68 -12.03
C VAL A 659 -4.46 -25.27 -13.37
N SER A 660 -4.99 -26.48 -13.33
CA SER A 660 -5.50 -27.18 -14.52
C SER A 660 -6.88 -26.63 -14.92
N TRP A 661 -6.88 -25.47 -15.57
CA TRP A 661 -8.12 -24.80 -15.96
C TRP A 661 -8.91 -25.59 -17.03
N PRO A 662 -10.24 -25.65 -16.94
CA PRO A 662 -11.06 -26.43 -17.89
C PRO A 662 -11.11 -25.83 -19.32
N GLY A 663 -10.81 -24.54 -19.49
CA GLY A 663 -10.74 -23.86 -20.80
C GLY A 663 -9.45 -23.06 -21.02
N GLN A 664 -9.34 -22.32 -22.13
CA GLN A 664 -8.15 -21.55 -22.53
C GLN A 664 -8.17 -20.10 -22.02
N ALA A 665 -6.99 -19.50 -21.80
CA ALA A 665 -6.88 -18.13 -21.30
C ALA A 665 -7.31 -17.12 -22.36
N GLY A 666 -8.13 -16.13 -22.01
CA GLY A 666 -8.72 -15.17 -22.95
C GLY A 666 -9.89 -15.70 -23.78
N PHE A 667 -10.29 -16.98 -23.62
CA PHE A 667 -11.39 -17.59 -24.37
C PHE A 667 -12.70 -17.61 -23.58
N PRO A 668 -13.85 -17.73 -24.27
CA PRO A 668 -15.16 -17.83 -23.63
C PRO A 668 -15.27 -18.96 -22.63
N ILE A 669 -15.99 -18.70 -21.53
CA ILE A 669 -16.28 -19.66 -20.47
C ILE A 669 -17.58 -20.37 -20.82
N MET A 670 -17.51 -21.70 -20.99
CA MET A 670 -18.63 -22.55 -21.36
C MET A 670 -19.24 -23.21 -20.12
N ARG A 671 -20.52 -23.60 -20.18
CA ARG A 671 -21.21 -24.28 -19.06
C ARG A 671 -20.53 -25.56 -18.62
N SER A 672 -19.95 -26.32 -19.56
CA SER A 672 -19.21 -27.54 -19.27
C SER A 672 -17.92 -27.30 -18.48
N HIS A 673 -17.43 -26.06 -18.40
CA HIS A 673 -16.25 -25.75 -17.62
C HIS A 673 -16.52 -25.83 -16.11
N ASP A 674 -17.65 -25.29 -15.64
CA ASP A 674 -18.04 -25.39 -14.23
C ASP A 674 -18.40 -26.83 -13.82
N GLN A 675 -18.86 -27.66 -14.77
CA GLN A 675 -19.13 -29.09 -14.53
C GLN A 675 -17.86 -29.95 -14.44
N LYS A 676 -16.76 -29.47 -15.01
CA LYS A 676 -15.49 -30.20 -15.07
C LYS A 676 -14.65 -29.97 -13.81
N TRP A 677 -14.83 -28.82 -13.17
CA TRP A 677 -14.34 -28.58 -11.82
C TRP A 677 -15.02 -29.54 -10.84
#